data_AF-A0A7Y0EJS6-F1
#
_entry.id   AF-A0A7Y0EJS6-F1
#
_cell.length_a   1.000
_cell.length_b   1.000
_cell.length_c   1.000
_cell.angle_alpha   90.00
_cell.angle_beta   90.00
_cell.angle_gamma   90.00
#
_symmetry.space_group_name_H-M   'P 1'
#
loop_
_entity.id
_entity.type
_entity.pdbx_description
1 polymer ?
#
loop_
_entity_poly.entity_id
_entity_poly.type
_entity_poly.pdbx_seq_one_letter_code
_entity_poly.pdbx_strand_id
1 'polypeptide(L)'
;MLKNKFCLLVSIAAISLSVLYTTKAEAAFPEVKRIWGADRYETCSKIVQEGWKSTSEYAVIVNGENFPDALSASVLAKKYNAPILLAKGSTLGDKTYSELKRLKVKNVFIVGGTGVITTSVENTLKNMGITTERLSGQDRDETSALVANKIGTENGVILTTDDDFTDALSIAPIAARYQMPIVLMPKEGIPSSVEKVMAGKNVPKTYIIGGTNVISEDIALKFPSVERIDGKDKYERNINIIKAFGDKIDFSNICMAYSEQFADALSGSVFAAERANPIILMGDKSSLYTKYFLTTKESQIKNITVFGGTSGIKELQVQDVFNVSNDNNSSNTPDANGDVENNGSSAVKKGDWIYYSVNNGTSAVRGKLYKEKSDGSSKIKLSDDFAKKIWINGDYIYYFNYYGEEQSNSFYKMKIDGTERSEVTTDAPTYVNFQGDYIYYAKYDKVYSDKFSIYKINKNGTGKESIGNAHGMYLFVKDNWLYYANLDDGSKIYKMGTDGSSKQLLCEDSAENYMNVVGDWIYYCDNENNNLYRIKLDGSEKQKLNNAKTRNISIAGNYIYYTAMDENDNGLLYKMKLDGSESKMLSDVDCSTALEVHDDYIYCCGFNSNGIYRIKTDGTGYEQISKNKSVISLYVAGNWIYYVDFMSGNKSTKLHRMKLDGSLDNTVE
;
A
#
# COMPACT_ATOMS: atom_id res chain seq x y z
N MET A 1 68.04 51.34 0.17
CA MET A 1 68.06 50.58 1.44
C MET A 1 66.61 50.29 1.81
N LEU A 2 66.03 49.17 1.36
CA LEU A 2 65.83 47.90 2.08
C LEU A 2 64.78 47.91 3.24
N LYS A 3 63.64 47.27 2.93
CA LYS A 3 62.92 46.20 3.70
C LYS A 3 61.80 46.50 4.74
N ASN A 4 60.72 45.72 4.54
CA ASN A 4 59.75 45.09 5.47
C ASN A 4 58.47 45.89 5.83
N LYS A 5 57.25 45.53 5.37
CA LYS A 5 56.36 44.34 5.57
C LYS A 5 55.65 44.27 6.94
N PHE A 6 54.32 44.20 6.84
CA PHE A 6 53.34 43.42 7.64
C PHE A 6 53.10 43.80 9.11
N CYS A 7 51.88 44.28 9.39
CA CYS A 7 50.95 43.81 10.43
C CYS A 7 49.93 44.90 10.76
N LEU A 8 48.63 44.67 10.53
CA LEU A 8 47.54 44.90 11.50
C LEU A 8 46.20 44.72 10.79
N LEU A 9 45.51 43.60 11.08
CA LEU A 9 44.09 43.43 10.82
C LEU A 9 43.55 42.35 11.74
N VAL A 10 43.40 42.66 13.03
CA VAL A 10 42.46 41.98 13.93
C VAL A 10 42.14 42.95 15.06
N SER A 11 40.88 43.39 15.20
CA SER A 11 40.17 43.58 16.48
C SER A 11 38.86 44.36 16.30
N ILE A 12 37.75 43.63 16.50
CA ILE A 12 36.53 44.11 17.18
C ILE A 12 35.68 45.15 16.43
N ALA A 13 34.72 44.65 15.65
CA ALA A 13 33.41 45.30 15.52
C ALA A 13 32.33 44.21 15.58
N ALA A 14 31.68 44.14 16.73
CA ALA A 14 30.45 43.40 16.93
C ALA A 14 29.38 43.93 15.98
N ILE A 15 29.17 43.23 14.87
CA ILE A 15 27.91 43.31 14.13
C ILE A 15 27.13 42.09 14.56
N SER A 16 26.04 42.36 15.27
CA SER A 16 24.93 41.46 15.52
C SER A 16 24.49 40.75 14.23
N LEU A 17 25.04 39.56 13.97
CA LEU A 17 24.35 38.57 13.18
C LEU A 17 23.38 37.88 14.14
N SER A 18 22.15 38.38 14.18
CA SER A 18 21.01 37.55 14.54
C SER A 18 21.06 36.33 13.63
N VAL A 19 21.59 35.22 14.14
CA VAL A 19 21.33 33.90 13.59
C VAL A 19 19.83 33.73 13.73
N LEU A 20 19.10 34.09 12.67
CA LEU A 20 17.77 33.56 12.42
C LEU A 20 17.97 32.05 12.35
N TYR A 21 17.80 31.38 13.49
CA TYR A 21 17.45 29.98 13.46
C TYR A 21 16.14 29.93 12.68
N THR A 22 16.23 29.65 11.38
CA THR A 22 15.09 29.12 10.66
C THR A 22 14.85 27.75 11.29
N THR A 23 14.04 27.71 12.35
CA THR A 23 13.36 26.47 12.69
C THR A 23 12.67 26.06 11.39
N LYS A 24 13.13 24.97 10.77
CA LYS A 24 12.32 24.31 9.75
C LYS A 24 11.02 24.00 10.48
N ALA A 25 9.94 24.70 10.12
CA ALA A 25 8.63 24.35 10.61
C ALA A 25 8.41 22.88 10.24
N GLU A 26 8.18 22.03 11.23
CA GLU A 26 7.70 20.67 10.99
C GLU A 26 6.43 20.79 10.13
N ALA A 27 6.37 20.03 9.04
CA ALA A 27 5.16 20.04 8.21
C ALA A 27 4.05 19.41 9.05
N ALA A 28 3.08 20.23 9.47
CA ALA A 28 1.94 19.76 10.23
C ALA A 28 1.22 18.63 9.46
N PHE A 29 0.71 17.64 10.20
CA PHE A 29 -0.20 16.64 9.63
C PHE A 29 -1.32 17.36 8.87
N PRO A 30 -1.75 16.85 7.70
CA PRO A 30 -2.79 17.51 6.91
C PRO A 30 -4.01 17.85 7.75
N GLU A 31 -4.60 19.03 7.53
CA GLU A 31 -5.81 19.41 8.24
C GLU A 31 -6.95 18.46 7.85
N VAL A 32 -7.49 17.72 8.83
CA VAL A 32 -8.59 16.78 8.60
C VAL A 32 -9.92 17.49 8.83
N LYS A 33 -10.72 17.55 7.78
CA LYS A 33 -12.10 18.03 7.84
C LYS A 33 -13.06 16.89 7.51
N ARG A 34 -13.83 16.46 8.49
CA ARG A 34 -14.90 15.47 8.30
C ARG A 34 -16.24 16.16 8.01
N ILE A 35 -16.87 15.79 6.90
CA ILE A 35 -18.20 16.26 6.50
C ILE A 35 -19.16 15.07 6.62
N TRP A 36 -20.02 15.09 7.64
CA TRP A 36 -20.84 13.93 8.01
C TRP A 36 -22.12 14.33 8.74
N GLY A 37 -23.19 13.56 8.58
CA GLY A 37 -24.45 13.68 9.31
C GLY A 37 -24.92 12.33 9.88
N ALA A 38 -26.08 12.33 10.54
CA ALA A 38 -26.63 11.12 11.16
C ALA A 38 -26.99 10.03 10.15
N ASP A 39 -27.24 10.40 8.89
CA ASP A 39 -27.49 9.51 7.77
C ASP A 39 -26.91 10.09 6.47
N ARG A 40 -27.02 9.32 5.39
CA ARG A 40 -26.56 9.72 4.04
C ARG A 40 -27.21 11.01 3.54
N TYR A 41 -28.45 11.31 3.95
CA TYR A 41 -29.18 12.50 3.52
C TYR A 41 -28.64 13.74 4.22
N GLU A 42 -28.32 13.65 5.50
CA GLU A 42 -27.67 14.71 6.25
C GLU A 42 -26.21 14.90 5.85
N THR A 43 -25.44 13.82 5.62
CA THR A 43 -24.09 13.91 5.05
C THR A 43 -24.13 14.62 3.70
N CYS A 44 -25.02 14.21 2.79
CA CYS A 44 -25.23 14.88 1.50
C CYS A 44 -25.53 16.38 1.67
N SER A 45 -26.46 16.75 2.56
CA SER A 45 -26.79 18.16 2.82
C SER A 45 -25.57 18.95 3.32
N LYS A 46 -24.74 18.38 4.21
CA LYS A 46 -23.51 19.03 4.69
C LYS A 46 -22.44 19.17 3.61
N ILE A 47 -22.26 18.17 2.75
CA ILE A 47 -21.39 18.26 1.57
C ILE A 47 -21.86 19.40 0.66
N VAL A 48 -23.17 19.50 0.43
CA VAL A 48 -23.76 20.55 -0.40
C VAL A 48 -23.62 21.93 0.23
N GLN A 49 -23.77 22.06 1.55
CA GLN A 49 -23.53 23.33 2.25
C GLN A 49 -22.06 23.78 2.16
N GLU A 50 -21.12 22.84 2.17
CA GLU A 50 -19.71 23.14 2.02
C GLU A 50 -19.32 23.51 0.57
N GLY A 51 -19.88 22.78 -0.41
CA GLY A 51 -19.61 22.99 -1.84
C GLY A 51 -20.34 24.17 -2.46
N TRP A 52 -21.60 24.40 -2.06
CA TRP A 52 -22.49 25.41 -2.62
C TRP A 52 -22.94 26.38 -1.53
N LYS A 53 -22.05 27.33 -1.21
CA LYS A 53 -22.26 28.38 -0.21
C LYS A 53 -23.27 29.45 -0.67
N SER A 54 -23.40 29.64 -1.98
CA SER A 54 -24.34 30.56 -2.63
C SER A 54 -25.54 29.82 -3.23
N THR A 55 -26.27 30.46 -4.14
CA THR A 55 -27.35 29.83 -4.91
C THR A 55 -26.82 28.86 -5.96
N SER A 56 -27.66 27.90 -6.37
CA SER A 56 -27.45 27.01 -7.51
C SER A 56 -28.70 27.02 -8.38
N GLU A 57 -28.57 27.31 -9.68
CA GLU A 57 -29.73 27.32 -10.59
C GLU A 57 -30.26 25.89 -10.85
N TYR A 58 -29.35 24.93 -10.87
CA TYR A 58 -29.62 23.52 -11.12
C TYR A 58 -29.36 22.66 -9.87
N ALA A 59 -30.03 21.53 -9.77
CA ALA A 59 -29.67 20.41 -8.90
C ALA A 59 -29.89 19.07 -9.63
N VAL A 60 -29.17 18.03 -9.22
CA VAL A 60 -29.40 16.67 -9.70
C VAL A 60 -29.94 15.84 -8.54
N ILE A 61 -31.09 15.20 -8.74
CA ILE A 61 -31.71 14.31 -7.76
C ILE A 61 -31.53 12.87 -8.20
N VAL A 62 -31.02 12.07 -7.27
CA VAL A 62 -30.82 10.62 -7.42
C VAL A 62 -31.48 9.88 -6.24
N ASN A 63 -31.67 8.58 -6.37
CA ASN A 63 -32.13 7.76 -5.25
C ASN A 63 -30.97 7.57 -4.25
N GLY A 64 -31.22 7.89 -2.98
CA GLY A 64 -30.23 7.75 -1.91
C GLY A 64 -30.01 6.33 -1.42
N GLU A 65 -30.93 5.41 -1.68
CA GLU A 65 -30.96 4.01 -1.24
C GLU A 65 -30.52 3.03 -2.32
N ASN A 66 -30.90 3.29 -3.58
CA ASN A 66 -30.59 2.48 -4.75
C ASN A 66 -29.65 3.22 -5.71
N PHE A 67 -28.41 2.77 -5.80
CA PHE A 67 -27.30 3.45 -6.48
C PHE A 67 -27.20 3.35 -8.00
N PRO A 68 -27.70 2.31 -8.71
CA PRO A 68 -27.24 2.01 -10.07
C PRO A 68 -27.40 3.18 -11.05
N ASP A 69 -28.58 3.82 -11.02
CA ASP A 69 -28.89 4.95 -11.89
C ASP A 69 -28.06 6.20 -11.54
N ALA A 70 -27.58 6.28 -10.29
CA ALA A 70 -26.93 7.46 -9.74
C ALA A 70 -25.45 7.60 -10.12
N LEU A 71 -24.79 6.50 -10.52
CA LEU A 71 -23.33 6.45 -10.72
C LEU A 71 -22.82 7.37 -11.83
N SER A 72 -23.64 7.65 -12.84
CA SER A 72 -23.30 8.55 -13.96
C SER A 72 -23.62 10.02 -13.69
N ALA A 73 -24.32 10.33 -12.59
CA ALA A 73 -24.91 11.64 -12.34
C ALA A 73 -23.88 12.74 -12.01
N SER A 74 -22.69 12.37 -11.53
CA SER A 74 -21.61 13.30 -11.12
C SER A 74 -21.16 14.19 -12.27
N VAL A 75 -21.04 13.63 -13.47
CA VAL A 75 -20.57 14.35 -14.66
C VAL A 75 -21.62 15.35 -15.14
N LEU A 76 -22.90 14.94 -15.12
CA LEU A 76 -24.03 15.82 -15.42
C LEU A 76 -24.14 16.96 -14.41
N ALA A 77 -24.05 16.64 -13.12
CA ALA A 77 -24.09 17.63 -12.05
C ALA A 77 -22.98 18.68 -12.24
N LYS A 78 -21.75 18.25 -12.52
CA LYS A 78 -20.63 19.16 -12.78
C LYS A 78 -20.83 20.01 -14.05
N LYS A 79 -21.42 19.46 -15.11
CA LYS A 79 -21.75 20.20 -16.35
C LYS A 79 -22.61 21.43 -16.08
N TYR A 80 -23.55 21.32 -15.14
CA TYR A 80 -24.50 22.37 -14.77
C TYR A 80 -24.13 23.11 -13.48
N ASN A 81 -22.91 22.93 -12.97
CA ASN A 81 -22.44 23.48 -11.69
C ASN A 81 -23.42 23.21 -10.52
N ALA A 82 -24.03 22.03 -10.52
CA ALA A 82 -25.14 21.65 -9.68
C ALA A 82 -24.70 20.67 -8.59
N PRO A 83 -25.29 20.72 -7.38
CA PRO A 83 -25.12 19.66 -6.41
C PRO A 83 -25.88 18.40 -6.80
N ILE A 84 -25.39 17.25 -6.32
CA ILE A 84 -26.19 16.03 -6.20
C ILE A 84 -26.93 16.07 -4.86
N LEU A 85 -28.23 15.77 -4.89
CA LEU A 85 -29.10 15.63 -3.73
C LEU A 85 -29.77 14.25 -3.75
N LEU A 86 -29.99 13.68 -2.56
CA LEU A 86 -30.52 12.33 -2.41
C LEU A 86 -32.01 12.36 -2.06
N ALA A 87 -32.83 11.59 -2.77
CA ALA A 87 -34.24 11.36 -2.45
C ALA A 87 -34.43 9.98 -1.77
N LYS A 88 -35.46 9.88 -0.90
CA LYS A 88 -35.90 8.65 -0.21
C LYS A 88 -36.89 7.86 -1.08
N GLY A 89 -36.53 7.65 -2.35
CA GLY A 89 -37.32 6.97 -3.38
C GLY A 89 -38.72 7.54 -3.65
N SER A 90 -39.66 7.34 -2.73
CA SER A 90 -41.03 7.85 -2.79
C SER A 90 -41.20 9.29 -2.30
N THR A 91 -40.23 9.81 -1.56
CA THR A 91 -40.27 11.18 -1.01
C THR A 91 -38.96 11.92 -1.23
N LEU A 92 -39.04 13.25 -1.35
CA LEU A 92 -37.86 14.10 -1.52
C LEU A 92 -36.96 14.09 -0.27
N GLY A 93 -37.56 14.03 0.93
CA GLY A 93 -36.88 14.12 2.21
C GLY A 93 -36.57 15.57 2.63
N ASP A 94 -36.63 15.81 3.94
CA ASP A 94 -36.53 17.16 4.51
C ASP A 94 -35.19 17.85 4.22
N LYS A 95 -34.10 17.08 4.19
CA LYS A 95 -32.75 17.60 3.92
C LYS A 95 -32.65 18.12 2.48
N THR A 96 -33.08 17.33 1.51
CA THR A 96 -33.10 17.72 0.09
C THR A 96 -34.07 18.86 -0.16
N TYR A 97 -35.28 18.82 0.40
CA TYR A 97 -36.23 19.93 0.30
C TYR A 97 -35.62 21.25 0.80
N SER A 98 -34.95 21.19 1.96
CA SER A 98 -34.32 22.36 2.59
C SER A 98 -33.17 22.90 1.75
N GLU A 99 -32.32 22.04 1.19
CA GLU A 99 -31.22 22.46 0.32
C GLU A 99 -31.71 23.09 -0.99
N LEU A 100 -32.73 22.52 -1.65
CA LEU A 100 -33.31 23.12 -2.86
C LEU A 100 -33.82 24.55 -2.60
N LYS A 101 -34.50 24.74 -1.46
CA LYS A 101 -35.00 26.07 -1.05
C LYS A 101 -33.86 27.02 -0.71
N ARG A 102 -32.86 26.57 0.05
CA ARG A 102 -31.68 27.38 0.43
C ARG A 102 -30.91 27.85 -0.82
N LEU A 103 -30.70 26.94 -1.76
CA LEU A 103 -29.96 27.19 -3.00
C LEU A 103 -30.78 27.95 -4.06
N LYS A 104 -32.10 28.13 -3.86
CA LYS A 104 -33.02 28.74 -4.81
C LYS A 104 -32.98 28.07 -6.19
N VAL A 105 -32.98 26.73 -6.19
CA VAL A 105 -32.94 25.92 -7.41
C VAL A 105 -34.17 26.19 -8.26
N LYS A 106 -33.98 26.28 -9.58
CA LYS A 106 -35.04 26.49 -10.57
C LYS A 106 -35.26 25.28 -11.47
N ASN A 107 -34.19 24.50 -11.68
CA ASN A 107 -34.20 23.35 -12.58
C ASN A 107 -33.63 22.12 -11.87
N VAL A 108 -34.26 20.97 -12.03
CA VAL A 108 -33.79 19.70 -11.49
C VAL A 108 -33.68 18.66 -12.59
N PHE A 109 -32.54 17.97 -12.65
CA PHE A 109 -32.44 16.69 -13.34
C PHE A 109 -32.75 15.56 -12.36
N ILE A 110 -33.69 14.69 -12.69
CA ILE A 110 -33.96 13.47 -11.92
C ILE A 110 -33.31 12.32 -12.68
N VAL A 111 -32.29 11.69 -12.09
CA VAL A 111 -31.63 10.53 -12.71
C VAL A 111 -32.15 9.26 -12.04
N GLY A 112 -32.82 8.45 -12.84
CA GLY A 112 -33.44 7.18 -12.44
C GLY A 112 -34.94 7.13 -12.72
N GLY A 113 -35.44 5.91 -12.94
CA GLY A 113 -36.84 5.66 -13.33
C GLY A 113 -37.86 5.92 -12.21
N THR A 114 -39.16 5.87 -12.56
CA THR A 114 -40.25 6.05 -11.59
C THR A 114 -40.34 4.92 -10.56
N GLY A 115 -39.77 3.75 -10.86
CA GLY A 115 -39.64 2.63 -9.93
C GLY A 115 -38.67 2.88 -8.78
N VAL A 116 -37.69 3.79 -8.97
CA VAL A 116 -36.71 4.15 -7.93
C VAL A 116 -36.93 5.56 -7.40
N ILE A 117 -37.39 6.51 -8.21
CA ILE A 117 -37.77 7.86 -7.78
C ILE A 117 -39.17 8.14 -8.28
N THR A 118 -40.17 8.00 -7.42
CA THR A 118 -41.58 8.02 -7.83
C THR A 118 -42.02 9.40 -8.33
N THR A 119 -43.16 9.45 -9.00
CA THR A 119 -43.78 10.70 -9.47
C THR A 119 -44.16 11.65 -8.33
N SER A 120 -44.31 11.17 -7.08
CA SER A 120 -44.56 12.06 -5.94
C SER A 120 -43.40 13.02 -5.69
N VAL A 121 -42.14 12.59 -5.89
CA VAL A 121 -40.97 13.46 -5.79
C VAL A 121 -41.03 14.57 -6.84
N GLU A 122 -41.35 14.23 -8.10
CA GLU A 122 -41.57 15.21 -9.17
C GLU A 122 -42.67 16.21 -8.84
N ASN A 123 -43.80 15.73 -8.31
CA ASN A 123 -44.93 16.58 -7.95
C ASN A 123 -44.55 17.55 -6.83
N THR A 124 -43.77 17.10 -5.83
CA THR A 124 -43.21 17.98 -4.80
C THR A 124 -42.34 19.07 -5.42
N LEU A 125 -41.45 18.73 -6.36
CA LEU A 125 -40.58 19.70 -7.04
C LEU A 125 -41.38 20.72 -7.86
N LYS A 126 -42.39 20.27 -8.62
CA LYS A 126 -43.29 21.15 -9.38
C LYS A 126 -44.06 22.10 -8.47
N ASN A 127 -44.53 21.63 -7.32
CA ASN A 127 -45.19 22.46 -6.30
C ASN A 127 -44.25 23.50 -5.67
N MET A 128 -42.94 23.26 -5.68
CA MET A 128 -41.92 24.25 -5.30
C MET A 128 -41.63 25.27 -6.41
N GLY A 129 -42.27 25.15 -7.59
CA GLY A 129 -42.00 25.98 -8.77
C GLY A 129 -40.73 25.60 -9.52
N ILE A 130 -40.23 24.38 -9.32
CA ILE A 130 -39.00 23.88 -9.94
C ILE A 130 -39.35 23.09 -11.21
N THR A 131 -38.66 23.40 -12.31
CA THR A 131 -38.78 22.65 -13.57
C THR A 131 -37.98 21.36 -13.49
N THR A 132 -38.55 20.23 -13.92
CA THR A 132 -37.92 18.91 -13.81
C THR A 132 -37.69 18.27 -15.18
N GLU A 133 -36.50 17.72 -15.42
CA GLU A 133 -36.19 16.82 -16.54
C GLU A 133 -35.76 15.47 -15.97
N ARG A 134 -36.42 14.38 -16.38
CA ARG A 134 -36.05 13.02 -15.94
C ARG A 134 -35.19 12.33 -17.00
N LEU A 135 -34.08 11.75 -16.56
CA LEU A 135 -33.20 10.91 -17.35
C LEU A 135 -33.28 9.48 -16.78
N SER A 136 -33.93 8.59 -17.50
CA SER A 136 -34.15 7.20 -17.07
C SER A 136 -34.43 6.28 -18.24
N GLY A 137 -33.79 5.11 -18.24
CA GLY A 137 -34.07 4.00 -19.15
C GLY A 137 -34.79 2.84 -18.47
N GLN A 138 -34.86 1.70 -19.15
CA GLN A 138 -35.39 0.45 -18.57
C GLN A 138 -34.49 -0.10 -17.45
N ASP A 139 -33.19 0.18 -17.53
CA ASP A 139 -32.18 -0.26 -16.59
C ASP A 139 -31.10 0.82 -16.37
N ARG A 140 -30.06 0.45 -15.60
CA ARG A 140 -28.94 1.32 -15.24
C ARG A 140 -28.06 1.68 -16.44
N ASP A 141 -27.94 0.78 -17.41
CA ASP A 141 -27.13 0.98 -18.61
C ASP A 141 -27.79 2.00 -19.54
N GLU A 142 -29.08 1.82 -19.83
CA GLU A 142 -29.87 2.79 -20.58
C GLU A 142 -29.93 4.15 -19.89
N THR A 143 -30.09 4.18 -18.56
CA THR A 143 -30.07 5.43 -17.79
C THR A 143 -28.72 6.13 -17.93
N SER A 144 -27.60 5.41 -17.78
CA SER A 144 -26.26 5.97 -17.96
C SER A 144 -26.02 6.46 -19.39
N ALA A 145 -26.55 5.77 -20.40
CA ALA A 145 -26.46 6.18 -21.80
C ALA A 145 -27.25 7.48 -22.08
N LEU A 146 -28.42 7.66 -21.47
CA LEU A 146 -29.19 8.92 -21.57
C LEU A 146 -28.45 10.07 -20.90
N VAL A 147 -27.84 9.84 -19.73
CA VAL A 147 -26.98 10.82 -19.07
C VAL A 147 -25.77 11.16 -19.95
N ALA A 148 -25.13 10.16 -20.55
CA ALA A 148 -24.01 10.35 -21.47
C ALA A 148 -24.37 11.17 -22.70
N ASN A 149 -25.55 10.94 -23.28
CA ASN A 149 -26.05 11.75 -24.40
C ASN A 149 -26.28 13.21 -24.03
N LYS A 150 -26.68 13.49 -22.78
CA LYS A 150 -26.82 14.87 -22.28
C LYS A 150 -25.46 15.55 -22.09
N ILE A 151 -24.41 14.78 -21.76
CA ILE A 151 -23.05 15.26 -21.53
C ILE A 151 -22.31 15.51 -22.85
N GLY A 152 -22.32 14.56 -23.78
CA GLY A 152 -21.50 14.56 -24.99
C GLY A 152 -20.31 13.59 -24.88
N THR A 153 -19.67 13.25 -26.01
CA THR A 153 -18.56 12.27 -26.07
C THR A 153 -17.24 12.89 -26.54
N GLU A 154 -17.24 14.18 -26.86
CA GLU A 154 -16.13 14.93 -27.44
C GLU A 154 -14.85 14.93 -26.60
N ASN A 155 -14.94 14.72 -25.28
CA ASN A 155 -13.78 14.64 -24.38
C ASN A 155 -13.32 13.20 -24.09
N GLY A 156 -13.94 12.21 -24.74
CA GLY A 156 -13.77 10.79 -24.45
C GLY A 156 -14.90 10.25 -23.58
N VAL A 157 -14.91 8.93 -23.38
CA VAL A 157 -15.96 8.21 -22.64
C VAL A 157 -15.32 7.24 -21.66
N ILE A 158 -15.96 7.05 -20.52
CA ILE A 158 -15.57 6.07 -19.51
C ILE A 158 -16.60 4.94 -19.49
N LEU A 159 -16.13 3.71 -19.61
CA LEU A 159 -16.91 2.50 -19.44
C LEU A 159 -16.55 1.87 -18.10
N THR A 160 -17.56 1.61 -17.27
CA THR A 160 -17.43 0.85 -16.02
C THR A 160 -18.44 -0.27 -16.00
N THR A 161 -18.21 -1.27 -15.16
CA THR A 161 -19.21 -2.32 -14.94
C THR A 161 -20.48 -1.76 -14.30
N ASP A 162 -21.59 -2.41 -14.58
CA ASP A 162 -22.88 -2.16 -13.98
C ASP A 162 -23.13 -3.00 -12.71
N ASP A 163 -22.29 -4.01 -12.45
CA ASP A 163 -22.37 -4.95 -11.32
C ASP A 163 -21.78 -4.38 -10.01
N ASP A 164 -20.78 -3.49 -10.11
CA ASP A 164 -20.10 -2.88 -8.97
C ASP A 164 -19.99 -1.36 -9.11
N PHE A 165 -20.28 -0.64 -8.03
CA PHE A 165 -20.29 0.82 -8.02
C PHE A 165 -18.90 1.44 -7.81
N THR A 166 -17.95 0.69 -7.25
CA THR A 166 -16.69 1.28 -6.74
C THR A 166 -15.80 1.84 -7.86
N ASP A 167 -15.91 1.28 -9.06
CA ASP A 167 -15.19 1.73 -10.25
C ASP A 167 -15.73 3.07 -10.76
N ALA A 168 -17.05 3.16 -10.90
CA ALA A 168 -17.72 4.40 -11.29
C ALA A 168 -17.48 5.52 -10.26
N LEU A 169 -17.50 5.21 -8.96
CA LEU A 169 -17.21 6.19 -7.92
C LEU A 169 -15.75 6.63 -7.91
N SER A 170 -14.81 5.72 -8.17
CA SER A 170 -13.38 6.04 -8.21
C SER A 170 -13.04 7.04 -9.31
N ILE A 171 -13.63 6.86 -10.50
CA ILE A 171 -13.39 7.73 -11.64
C ILE A 171 -14.29 8.99 -11.65
N ALA A 172 -15.38 9.02 -10.87
CA ALA A 172 -16.38 10.09 -10.90
C ALA A 172 -15.82 11.53 -10.79
N PRO A 173 -14.90 11.87 -9.87
CA PRO A 173 -14.36 13.23 -9.79
C PRO A 173 -13.60 13.64 -11.06
N ILE A 174 -12.82 12.70 -11.63
CA ILE A 174 -12.03 12.89 -12.85
C ILE A 174 -12.97 13.02 -14.05
N ALA A 175 -13.90 12.08 -14.19
CA ALA A 175 -14.93 12.07 -15.23
C ALA A 175 -15.70 13.40 -15.26
N ALA A 176 -16.15 13.85 -14.09
CA ALA A 176 -16.87 15.10 -13.93
C ALA A 176 -16.02 16.32 -14.30
N ARG A 177 -14.77 16.37 -13.85
CA ARG A 177 -13.87 17.49 -14.14
C ARG A 177 -13.54 17.62 -15.63
N TYR A 178 -13.40 16.50 -16.33
CA TYR A 178 -13.05 16.44 -17.75
C TYR A 178 -14.25 16.28 -18.67
N GLN A 179 -15.47 16.27 -18.11
CA GLN A 179 -16.71 16.14 -18.88
C GLN A 179 -16.69 14.90 -19.79
N MET A 180 -16.16 13.79 -19.26
CA MET A 180 -16.21 12.47 -19.87
C MET A 180 -17.39 11.72 -19.25
N PRO A 181 -18.43 11.33 -20.01
CA PRO A 181 -19.54 10.59 -19.45
C PRO A 181 -19.11 9.21 -18.97
N ILE A 182 -19.70 8.78 -17.85
CA ILE A 182 -19.61 7.41 -17.35
C ILE A 182 -20.80 6.63 -17.91
N VAL A 183 -20.51 5.56 -18.64
CA VAL A 183 -21.49 4.65 -19.22
C VAL A 183 -21.29 3.29 -18.56
N LEU A 184 -22.37 2.74 -18.00
CA LEU A 184 -22.38 1.43 -17.36
C LEU A 184 -22.55 0.34 -18.43
N MET A 185 -21.94 -0.81 -18.19
CA MET A 185 -21.97 -1.94 -19.10
C MET A 185 -22.00 -3.27 -18.32
N PRO A 186 -22.81 -4.24 -18.76
CA PRO A 186 -22.83 -5.57 -18.19
C PRO A 186 -21.59 -6.35 -18.59
N LYS A 187 -21.33 -7.44 -17.85
CA LYS A 187 -20.19 -8.32 -18.10
C LYS A 187 -20.19 -8.93 -19.50
N GLU A 188 -21.38 -9.30 -19.99
CA GLU A 188 -21.54 -10.02 -21.24
C GLU A 188 -22.35 -9.19 -22.25
N GLY A 189 -21.80 -9.08 -23.47
CA GLY A 189 -22.43 -8.33 -24.55
C GLY A 189 -22.25 -6.81 -24.45
N ILE A 190 -22.70 -6.11 -25.49
CA ILE A 190 -22.76 -4.65 -25.49
C ILE A 190 -24.23 -4.26 -25.64
N PRO A 191 -24.84 -3.59 -24.64
CA PRO A 191 -26.21 -3.11 -24.77
C PRO A 191 -26.34 -2.15 -25.94
N SER A 192 -27.44 -2.24 -26.69
CA SER A 192 -27.69 -1.33 -27.83
C SER A 192 -27.72 0.15 -27.41
N SER A 193 -28.05 0.44 -26.15
CA SER A 193 -27.99 1.76 -25.55
C SER A 193 -26.56 2.30 -25.48
N VAL A 194 -25.59 1.46 -25.09
CA VAL A 194 -24.16 1.78 -25.02
C VAL A 194 -23.59 1.98 -26.42
N GLU A 195 -23.92 1.12 -27.39
CA GLU A 195 -23.49 1.29 -28.80
C GLU A 195 -23.94 2.64 -29.37
N LYS A 196 -25.19 3.04 -29.09
CA LYS A 196 -25.75 4.32 -29.53
C LYS A 196 -25.08 5.54 -28.90
N VAL A 197 -24.44 5.39 -27.73
CA VAL A 197 -23.66 6.51 -27.15
C VAL A 197 -22.51 6.88 -28.07
N MET A 198 -21.87 5.89 -28.70
CA MET A 198 -20.66 6.07 -29.50
C MET A 198 -20.93 6.17 -31.01
N ALA A 199 -22.01 5.55 -31.49
CA ALA A 199 -22.30 5.40 -32.92
C ALA A 199 -22.36 6.75 -33.65
N GLY A 200 -21.50 6.92 -34.67
CA GLY A 200 -21.46 8.12 -35.49
C GLY A 200 -20.96 9.38 -34.78
N LYS A 201 -20.40 9.26 -33.56
CA LYS A 201 -19.86 10.38 -32.79
C LYS A 201 -18.34 10.35 -32.74
N ASN A 202 -17.73 11.52 -32.52
CA ASN A 202 -16.31 11.60 -32.22
C ASN A 202 -16.06 11.12 -30.78
N VAL A 203 -15.24 10.07 -30.63
CA VAL A 203 -14.83 9.50 -29.35
C VAL A 203 -13.30 9.42 -29.38
N PRO A 204 -12.58 10.47 -28.94
CA PRO A 204 -11.12 10.51 -29.06
C PRO A 204 -10.42 9.47 -28.17
N LYS A 205 -11.09 9.04 -27.08
CA LYS A 205 -10.56 8.09 -26.11
C LYS A 205 -11.70 7.35 -25.41
N THR A 206 -11.54 6.05 -25.19
CA THR A 206 -12.41 5.26 -24.33
C THR A 206 -11.60 4.69 -23.18
N TYR A 207 -11.92 5.06 -21.94
CA TYR A 207 -11.32 4.44 -20.76
C TYR A 207 -12.21 3.32 -20.28
N ILE A 208 -11.66 2.11 -20.14
CA ILE A 208 -12.34 0.99 -19.49
C ILE A 208 -11.77 0.86 -18.09
N ILE A 209 -12.63 0.99 -17.08
CA ILE A 209 -12.24 0.81 -15.68
C ILE A 209 -12.65 -0.59 -15.24
N GLY A 210 -11.67 -1.39 -14.84
CA GLY A 210 -11.86 -2.77 -14.42
C GLY A 210 -11.17 -3.80 -15.33
N GLY A 211 -10.97 -4.98 -14.77
CA GLY A 211 -10.24 -6.07 -15.40
C GLY A 211 -10.99 -6.80 -16.50
N THR A 212 -10.26 -7.69 -17.18
CA THR A 212 -10.79 -8.51 -18.28
C THR A 212 -11.82 -9.55 -17.82
N ASN A 213 -11.87 -9.83 -16.52
CA ASN A 213 -12.87 -10.67 -15.88
C ASN A 213 -14.27 -10.02 -15.79
N VAL A 214 -14.34 -8.70 -15.95
CA VAL A 214 -15.59 -7.93 -15.91
C VAL A 214 -15.94 -7.39 -17.29
N ILE A 215 -15.00 -6.75 -17.99
CA ILE A 215 -15.18 -6.34 -19.39
C ILE A 215 -14.09 -7.02 -20.20
N SER A 216 -14.45 -8.08 -20.95
CA SER A 216 -13.48 -8.88 -21.70
C SER A 216 -12.72 -8.05 -22.74
N GLU A 217 -11.55 -8.54 -23.17
CA GLU A 217 -10.75 -7.84 -24.18
C GLU A 217 -11.45 -7.84 -25.55
N ASP A 218 -12.18 -8.91 -25.88
CA ASP A 218 -12.98 -8.99 -27.10
C ASP A 218 -14.11 -7.96 -27.15
N ILE A 219 -14.72 -7.65 -25.99
CA ILE A 219 -15.69 -6.55 -25.87
C ILE A 219 -14.98 -5.20 -25.97
N ALA A 220 -13.85 -5.03 -25.28
CA ALA A 220 -13.07 -3.81 -25.29
C ALA A 220 -12.66 -3.39 -26.70
N LEU A 221 -12.15 -4.31 -27.52
CA LEU A 221 -11.70 -4.06 -28.89
C LEU A 221 -12.80 -3.55 -29.85
N LYS A 222 -14.07 -3.63 -29.46
CA LYS A 222 -15.20 -3.08 -30.23
C LYS A 222 -15.37 -1.57 -30.04
N PHE A 223 -14.73 -0.98 -29.03
CA PHE A 223 -14.77 0.46 -28.77
C PHE A 223 -13.55 1.19 -29.37
N PRO A 224 -13.69 2.46 -29.77
CA PRO A 224 -12.60 3.23 -30.34
C PRO A 224 -11.59 3.68 -29.28
N SER A 225 -10.29 3.69 -29.63
CA SER A 225 -9.23 4.35 -28.85
C SER A 225 -9.20 3.94 -27.37
N VAL A 226 -9.24 2.63 -27.11
CA VAL A 226 -9.40 2.07 -25.77
C VAL A 226 -8.12 2.16 -24.95
N GLU A 227 -8.27 2.48 -23.67
CA GLU A 227 -7.26 2.31 -22.63
C GLU A 227 -7.92 1.72 -21.39
N ARG A 228 -7.38 0.59 -20.92
CA ARG A 228 -7.88 -0.08 -19.72
C ARG A 228 -7.07 0.36 -18.51
N ILE A 229 -7.76 0.67 -17.43
CA ILE A 229 -7.17 0.90 -16.11
C ILE A 229 -7.74 -0.15 -15.15
N ASP A 230 -6.86 -0.99 -14.64
CA ASP A 230 -7.22 -2.11 -13.76
C ASP A 230 -6.34 -2.14 -12.50
N GLY A 231 -6.68 -3.01 -11.56
CA GLY A 231 -5.91 -3.32 -10.36
C GLY A 231 -6.44 -4.60 -9.71
N LYS A 232 -5.62 -5.25 -8.88
CA LYS A 232 -5.98 -6.54 -8.24
C LYS A 232 -7.28 -6.50 -7.43
N ASP A 233 -7.58 -5.33 -6.86
CA ASP A 233 -8.76 -5.06 -6.07
C ASP A 233 -9.22 -3.61 -6.32
N LYS A 234 -10.37 -3.25 -5.74
CA LYS A 234 -10.97 -1.90 -5.89
C LYS A 234 -10.09 -0.77 -5.34
N TYR A 235 -9.23 -1.03 -4.35
CA TYR A 235 -8.36 -0.01 -3.77
C TYR A 235 -7.15 0.25 -4.68
N GLU A 236 -6.52 -0.83 -5.17
CA GLU A 236 -5.44 -0.73 -6.15
C GLU A 236 -5.91 -0.07 -7.43
N ARG A 237 -7.09 -0.45 -7.93
CA ARG A 237 -7.70 0.15 -9.10
C ARG A 237 -8.04 1.63 -8.89
N ASN A 238 -8.59 2.01 -7.72
CA ASN A 238 -8.79 3.41 -7.34
C ASN A 238 -7.49 4.23 -7.44
N ILE A 239 -6.38 3.70 -6.93
CA ILE A 239 -5.08 4.35 -7.03
C ILE A 239 -4.53 4.38 -8.46
N ASN A 240 -4.70 3.31 -9.25
CA ASN A 240 -4.24 3.26 -10.63
C ASN A 240 -5.00 4.27 -11.52
N ILE A 241 -6.30 4.48 -11.26
CA ILE A 241 -7.08 5.58 -11.84
C ILE A 241 -6.45 6.92 -11.50
N ILE A 242 -6.18 7.18 -10.21
CA ILE A 242 -5.58 8.44 -9.77
C ILE A 242 -4.21 8.66 -10.42
N LYS A 243 -3.40 7.61 -10.57
CA LYS A 243 -2.07 7.67 -11.23
C LYS A 243 -2.19 8.01 -12.71
N ALA A 244 -3.13 7.39 -13.43
CA ALA A 244 -3.33 7.61 -14.87
C ALA A 244 -3.70 9.07 -15.21
N PHE A 245 -4.31 9.79 -14.25
CA PHE A 245 -4.65 11.21 -14.38
C PHE A 245 -3.83 12.09 -13.42
N GLY A 246 -2.64 11.65 -12.99
CA GLY A 246 -1.90 12.32 -11.91
C GLY A 246 -1.45 13.75 -12.23
N ASP A 247 -1.18 14.07 -13.49
CA ASP A 247 -0.87 15.42 -14.01
C ASP A 247 -2.08 16.37 -13.98
N LYS A 248 -3.27 15.80 -13.82
CA LYS A 248 -4.58 16.41 -13.94
C LYS A 248 -5.31 16.51 -12.60
N ILE A 249 -4.64 16.16 -11.51
CA ILE A 249 -5.19 16.10 -10.14
C ILE A 249 -4.43 17.08 -9.24
N ASP A 250 -5.17 17.82 -8.42
CA ASP A 250 -4.61 18.61 -7.33
C ASP A 250 -4.61 17.78 -6.03
N PHE A 251 -3.42 17.34 -5.64
CA PHE A 251 -3.19 16.61 -4.40
C PHE A 251 -3.18 17.49 -3.14
N SER A 252 -3.32 18.83 -3.27
CA SER A 252 -3.34 19.74 -2.11
C SER A 252 -4.46 19.44 -1.10
N ASN A 253 -5.54 18.84 -1.58
CA ASN A 253 -6.56 18.20 -0.77
C ASN A 253 -6.88 16.82 -1.36
N ILE A 254 -6.99 15.81 -0.50
CA ILE A 254 -7.53 14.50 -0.88
C ILE A 254 -8.88 14.31 -0.22
N CYS A 255 -9.83 13.75 -0.96
CA CYS A 255 -11.12 13.35 -0.41
C CYS A 255 -11.08 11.87 -0.06
N MET A 256 -11.67 11.46 1.06
CA MET A 256 -11.79 10.06 1.47
C MET A 256 -13.25 9.67 1.59
N ALA A 257 -13.61 8.50 1.07
CA ALA A 257 -14.97 7.97 1.20
C ALA A 257 -14.95 6.45 1.40
N TYR A 258 -15.91 5.96 2.19
CA TYR A 258 -16.01 4.56 2.56
C TYR A 258 -16.45 3.70 1.37
N SER A 259 -15.71 2.65 1.04
CA SER A 259 -15.91 1.86 -0.17
C SER A 259 -17.11 0.93 -0.14
N GLU A 260 -17.66 0.61 1.03
CA GLU A 260 -18.82 -0.29 1.13
C GLU A 260 -20.16 0.45 1.07
N GLN A 261 -20.14 1.79 0.94
CA GLN A 261 -21.35 2.61 0.81
C GLN A 261 -21.18 3.70 -0.26
N PHE A 262 -22.10 3.75 -1.21
CA PHE A 262 -21.97 4.63 -2.37
C PHE A 262 -22.33 6.11 -2.11
N ALA A 263 -23.28 6.38 -1.21
CA ALA A 263 -23.99 7.65 -1.19
C ALA A 263 -23.08 8.84 -0.82
N ASP A 264 -22.20 8.67 0.18
CA ASP A 264 -21.31 9.74 0.64
C ASP A 264 -20.24 10.07 -0.41
N ALA A 265 -19.66 9.05 -1.05
CA ALA A 265 -18.73 9.20 -2.17
C ALA A 265 -19.40 9.86 -3.38
N LEU A 266 -20.63 9.47 -3.71
CA LEU A 266 -21.38 10.04 -4.82
C LEU A 266 -21.64 11.54 -4.61
N SER A 267 -22.18 11.92 -3.45
CA SER A 267 -22.39 13.33 -3.11
C SER A 267 -21.07 14.12 -3.08
N GLY A 268 -20.01 13.50 -2.56
CA GLY A 268 -18.67 14.06 -2.49
C GLY A 268 -17.95 14.17 -3.85
N SER A 269 -18.35 13.40 -4.86
CA SER A 269 -17.67 13.34 -6.16
C SER A 269 -17.68 14.67 -6.91
N VAL A 270 -18.80 15.39 -6.89
CA VAL A 270 -18.92 16.71 -7.52
C VAL A 270 -18.15 17.77 -6.72
N PHE A 271 -18.18 17.68 -5.39
CA PHE A 271 -17.36 18.52 -4.52
C PHE A 271 -15.86 18.36 -4.81
N ALA A 272 -15.40 17.12 -4.98
CA ALA A 272 -14.01 16.80 -5.30
C ALA A 272 -13.64 17.28 -6.71
N ALA A 273 -14.53 17.07 -7.69
CA ALA A 273 -14.34 17.49 -9.07
C ALA A 273 -14.13 19.01 -9.21
N GLU A 274 -14.83 19.84 -8.43
CA GLU A 274 -14.70 21.31 -8.47
C GLU A 274 -13.26 21.78 -8.24
N ARG A 275 -12.53 21.05 -7.40
CA ARG A 275 -11.18 21.38 -6.94
C ARG A 275 -10.10 20.49 -7.56
N ALA A 276 -10.47 19.66 -8.53
CA ALA A 276 -9.60 18.62 -9.09
C ALA A 276 -8.99 17.68 -8.03
N ASN A 277 -9.66 17.48 -6.89
CA ASN A 277 -9.17 16.59 -5.83
C ASN A 277 -9.56 15.15 -6.14
N PRO A 278 -8.68 14.17 -5.81
CA PRO A 278 -9.02 12.76 -5.97
C PRO A 278 -9.94 12.30 -4.83
N ILE A 279 -10.76 11.27 -5.10
CA ILE A 279 -11.39 10.47 -4.05
C ILE A 279 -10.59 9.19 -3.83
N ILE A 280 -10.07 9.04 -2.62
CA ILE A 280 -9.45 7.82 -2.10
C ILE A 280 -10.54 6.94 -1.50
N LEU A 281 -10.66 5.71 -2.02
CA LEU A 281 -11.55 4.71 -1.44
C LEU A 281 -10.92 4.08 -0.20
N MET A 282 -11.70 4.03 0.89
CA MET A 282 -11.29 3.50 2.18
C MET A 282 -12.21 2.35 2.59
N GLY A 283 -11.64 1.18 2.85
CA GLY A 283 -12.38 0.04 3.43
C GLY A 283 -12.38 0.06 4.95
N ASP A 284 -12.80 -1.05 5.57
CA ASP A 284 -12.66 -1.24 7.03
C ASP A 284 -11.19 -1.18 7.50
N LYS A 285 -10.28 -1.54 6.59
CA LYS A 285 -8.84 -1.40 6.74
C LYS A 285 -8.27 -0.66 5.54
N SER A 286 -7.29 0.20 5.79
CA SER A 286 -6.58 0.91 4.73
C SER A 286 -5.72 -0.06 3.94
N SER A 287 -5.96 -0.19 2.64
CA SER A 287 -5.12 -0.99 1.74
C SER A 287 -3.67 -0.50 1.81
N LEU A 288 -2.71 -1.44 1.94
CA LEU A 288 -1.28 -1.12 1.93
C LEU A 288 -0.90 -0.37 0.64
N TYR A 289 -1.48 -0.75 -0.50
CA TYR A 289 -1.23 -0.06 -1.78
C TYR A 289 -1.68 1.41 -1.75
N THR A 290 -2.85 1.67 -1.18
CA THR A 290 -3.35 3.04 -0.92
C THR A 290 -2.40 3.81 -0.02
N LYS A 291 -1.95 3.20 1.07
CA LYS A 291 -0.99 3.82 2.00
C LYS A 291 0.33 4.17 1.32
N TYR A 292 0.96 3.21 0.60
CA TYR A 292 2.18 3.44 -0.16
C TYR A 292 2.03 4.63 -1.10
N PHE A 293 0.95 4.67 -1.88
CA PHE A 293 0.70 5.75 -2.80
C PHE A 293 0.53 7.11 -2.09
N LEU A 294 -0.28 7.17 -1.03
CA LEU A 294 -0.51 8.42 -0.29
C LEU A 294 0.78 8.97 0.32
N THR A 295 1.68 8.10 0.79
CA THR A 295 2.98 8.53 1.29
C THR A 295 3.87 9.13 0.19
N THR A 296 3.79 8.65 -1.06
CA THR A 296 4.46 9.33 -2.19
C THR A 296 3.92 10.73 -2.49
N LYS A 297 2.71 11.05 -2.00
CA LYS A 297 2.02 12.33 -2.21
C LYS A 297 1.96 13.19 -0.95
N GLU A 298 2.46 12.72 0.18
CA GLU A 298 2.30 13.36 1.50
C GLU A 298 2.81 14.80 1.53
N SER A 299 3.91 15.14 0.83
CA SER A 299 4.40 16.52 0.75
C SER A 299 3.49 17.47 -0.04
N GLN A 300 2.61 16.91 -0.87
CA GLN A 300 1.65 17.66 -1.68
C GLN A 300 0.33 17.84 -0.93
N ILE A 301 -0.03 16.89 -0.06
CA ILE A 301 -1.30 16.85 0.67
C ILE A 301 -1.25 17.80 1.85
N LYS A 302 -2.11 18.83 1.81
CA LYS A 302 -2.25 19.83 2.88
C LYS A 302 -3.52 19.61 3.69
N ASN A 303 -4.55 19.06 3.06
CA ASN A 303 -5.86 18.84 3.66
C ASN A 303 -6.38 17.44 3.33
N ILE A 304 -7.17 16.89 4.25
CA ILE A 304 -7.94 15.67 4.04
C ILE A 304 -9.40 15.99 4.30
N THR A 305 -10.25 15.81 3.28
CA THR A 305 -11.70 15.89 3.43
C THR A 305 -12.28 14.50 3.54
N VAL A 306 -12.89 14.16 4.68
CA VAL A 306 -13.51 12.84 4.89
C VAL A 306 -15.02 12.97 4.72
N PHE A 307 -15.60 12.20 3.81
CA PHE A 307 -17.05 12.10 3.65
C PHE A 307 -17.59 10.94 4.49
N GLY A 308 -18.60 11.23 5.30
CA GLY A 308 -19.28 10.22 6.10
C GLY A 308 -18.80 10.11 7.54
N GLY A 309 -19.62 9.43 8.34
CA GLY A 309 -19.41 9.23 9.78
C GLY A 309 -18.25 8.28 10.09
N THR A 310 -17.94 8.15 11.39
CA THR A 310 -16.85 7.29 11.88
C THR A 310 -17.16 5.80 11.84
N SER A 311 -18.40 5.40 11.55
CA SER A 311 -18.78 4.00 11.34
C SER A 311 -18.19 3.38 10.08
N GLY A 312 -17.94 4.19 9.05
CA GLY A 312 -17.25 3.77 7.83
C GLY A 312 -15.74 4.02 7.91
N ILE A 313 -15.35 5.30 8.00
CA ILE A 313 -13.93 5.69 8.10
C ILE A 313 -13.64 6.15 9.53
N LYS A 314 -12.93 5.32 10.29
CA LYS A 314 -12.54 5.63 11.67
C LYS A 314 -11.53 6.78 11.71
N GLU A 315 -11.52 7.58 12.77
CA GLU A 315 -10.59 8.71 12.89
C GLU A 315 -9.12 8.27 12.89
N LEU A 316 -8.82 7.18 13.61
CA LEU A 316 -7.48 6.57 13.62
C LEU A 316 -7.05 6.09 12.23
N GLN A 317 -7.98 5.60 11.42
CA GLN A 317 -7.69 5.15 10.07
C GLN A 317 -7.22 6.30 9.16
N VAL A 318 -7.79 7.50 9.33
CA VAL A 318 -7.40 8.71 8.60
C VAL A 318 -5.99 9.15 8.97
N GLN A 319 -5.61 8.98 10.24
CA GLN A 319 -4.26 9.29 10.72
C GLN A 319 -3.23 8.26 10.24
N ASP A 320 -3.65 7.00 10.09
CA ASP A 320 -2.81 5.86 9.72
C ASP A 320 -2.59 5.69 8.20
N VAL A 321 -3.24 6.51 7.35
CA VAL A 321 -3.11 6.42 5.88
C VAL A 321 -1.72 6.75 5.33
N PHE A 322 -0.91 7.54 6.06
CA PHE A 322 0.48 7.84 5.68
C PHE A 322 1.50 6.94 6.37
N ASN A 323 1.02 6.07 7.26
CA ASN A 323 1.85 5.15 7.99
C ASN A 323 2.04 3.88 7.17
N VAL A 324 3.06 3.89 6.31
CA VAL A 324 3.49 2.73 5.52
C VAL A 324 4.67 2.07 6.20
N SER A 325 4.38 1.40 7.30
CA SER A 325 5.23 0.31 7.74
C SER A 325 5.13 -0.79 6.69
N ASN A 326 6.25 -1.02 5.99
CA ASN A 326 6.46 -2.15 5.08
C ASN A 326 5.98 -3.46 5.72
N ASP A 327 5.55 -4.37 4.85
CA ASP A 327 5.58 -5.81 5.09
C ASP A 327 6.92 -6.20 5.72
N ASN A 328 6.97 -6.34 7.04
CA ASN A 328 8.01 -7.13 7.70
C ASN A 328 7.67 -8.61 7.49
N ASN A 329 7.82 -9.03 6.24
CA ASN A 329 8.27 -10.38 5.92
C ASN A 329 9.73 -10.29 5.47
N SER A 330 10.59 -9.68 6.29
CA SER A 330 11.93 -10.23 6.40
C SER A 330 11.77 -11.52 7.20
N SER A 331 11.83 -12.64 6.50
CA SER A 331 12.00 -13.96 7.11
C SER A 331 13.20 -13.89 8.06
N ASN A 332 12.93 -13.77 9.36
CA ASN A 332 13.90 -14.19 10.35
C ASN A 332 13.89 -15.71 10.30
N THR A 333 14.90 -16.27 9.62
CA THR A 333 15.34 -17.65 9.80
C THR A 333 16.38 -17.68 10.91
N PRO A 334 16.03 -18.16 12.10
CA PRO A 334 17.01 -18.65 13.05
C PRO A 334 17.74 -19.86 12.45
N ASP A 335 19.04 -19.84 12.65
CA ASP A 335 19.96 -20.93 12.36
C ASP A 335 19.53 -22.17 13.17
N ALA A 336 19.14 -23.22 12.45
CA ALA A 336 18.97 -24.55 12.98
C ALA A 336 19.42 -25.56 11.93
N ASN A 337 20.74 -25.74 11.84
CA ASN A 337 21.45 -26.86 11.21
C ASN A 337 20.93 -27.28 9.82
N GLY A 338 21.47 -26.61 8.79
CA GLY A 338 21.38 -27.01 7.39
C GLY A 338 21.67 -25.86 6.43
N ASP A 339 22.91 -25.34 6.43
CA ASP A 339 23.55 -24.46 5.43
C ASP A 339 22.64 -23.65 4.46
N VAL A 340 21.84 -22.71 4.98
CA VAL A 340 21.27 -21.61 4.17
C VAL A 340 21.39 -20.28 4.92
N GLU A 341 22.44 -19.50 4.61
CA GLU A 341 22.60 -18.11 5.07
C GLU A 341 21.90 -17.15 4.09
N ASN A 342 20.63 -16.80 4.34
CA ASN A 342 19.93 -15.70 3.65
C ASN A 342 19.44 -14.65 4.66
N ASN A 343 20.34 -13.79 5.12
CA ASN A 343 20.04 -12.79 6.15
C ASN A 343 19.85 -11.39 5.57
N GLY A 344 19.04 -11.17 4.54
CA GLY A 344 18.85 -9.88 3.85
C GLY A 344 18.25 -8.71 4.67
N SER A 345 18.60 -8.61 5.96
CA SER A 345 18.26 -7.57 6.92
C SER A 345 19.11 -6.32 6.73
N SER A 346 18.75 -5.25 7.44
CA SER A 346 19.51 -3.99 7.43
C SER A 346 20.86 -4.09 8.18
N ALA A 347 21.02 -5.12 9.03
CA ALA A 347 22.24 -5.39 9.78
C ALA A 347 22.43 -6.90 9.99
N VAL A 348 23.63 -7.41 9.76
CA VAL A 348 23.96 -8.84 9.86
C VAL A 348 25.16 -9.09 10.75
N LYS A 349 25.21 -10.24 11.44
CA LYS A 349 26.32 -10.62 12.33
C LYS A 349 27.13 -11.76 11.71
N LYS A 350 28.46 -11.70 11.82
CA LYS A 350 29.38 -12.84 11.60
C LYS A 350 30.47 -12.82 12.67
N GLY A 351 30.51 -13.87 13.49
CA GLY A 351 31.35 -13.92 14.70
C GLY A 351 31.03 -12.74 15.63
N ASP A 352 32.07 -12.08 16.14
CA ASP A 352 31.93 -10.91 17.01
C ASP A 352 31.63 -9.61 16.25
N TRP A 353 31.40 -9.64 14.93
CA TRP A 353 31.21 -8.44 14.12
C TRP A 353 29.77 -8.30 13.60
N ILE A 354 29.27 -7.08 13.61
CA ILE A 354 27.98 -6.66 13.07
C ILE A 354 28.25 -5.74 11.87
N TYR A 355 27.60 -5.97 10.74
CA TYR A 355 27.74 -5.22 9.49
C TYR A 355 26.45 -4.48 9.20
N TYR A 356 26.51 -3.17 8.98
CA TYR A 356 25.32 -2.32 8.81
C TYR A 356 25.63 -1.05 8.01
N SER A 357 24.58 -0.45 7.45
CA SER A 357 24.68 0.74 6.60
C SER A 357 23.88 1.92 7.16
N VAL A 358 24.38 3.15 7.01
CA VAL A 358 23.75 4.40 7.49
C VAL A 358 23.71 5.48 6.40
N ASN A 359 22.82 6.47 6.54
CA ASN A 359 22.65 7.58 5.60
C ASN A 359 22.71 8.94 6.33
N ASN A 360 23.67 9.80 5.97
CA ASN A 360 23.95 11.07 6.65
C ASN A 360 23.05 12.26 6.19
N GLY A 361 21.84 12.00 5.70
CA GLY A 361 20.71 12.95 5.81
C GLY A 361 20.70 14.22 4.93
N THR A 362 21.47 14.33 3.85
CA THR A 362 21.44 15.53 2.98
C THR A 362 21.30 15.29 1.47
N SER A 363 21.45 14.04 1.00
CA SER A 363 21.20 13.63 -0.39
C SER A 363 21.21 12.11 -0.46
N ALA A 364 20.35 11.49 -1.29
CA ALA A 364 20.20 10.03 -1.44
C ALA A 364 21.47 9.30 -1.95
N VAL A 365 22.57 10.01 -2.14
CA VAL A 365 23.78 9.55 -2.87
C VAL A 365 24.98 9.29 -1.94
N ARG A 366 24.83 9.34 -0.60
CA ARG A 366 25.98 9.21 0.34
C ARG A 366 25.68 8.37 1.58
N GLY A 367 25.40 7.07 1.40
CA GLY A 367 25.42 6.11 2.50
C GLY A 367 26.82 5.63 2.84
N LYS A 368 26.96 4.92 3.97
CA LYS A 368 28.23 4.31 4.40
C LYS A 368 27.98 2.93 5.01
N LEU A 369 28.78 1.96 4.61
CA LEU A 369 28.78 0.60 5.16
C LEU A 369 29.87 0.46 6.22
N TYR A 370 29.50 -0.06 7.39
CA TYR A 370 30.38 -0.26 8.54
C TYR A 370 30.37 -1.70 9.00
N LYS A 371 31.42 -2.08 9.73
CA LYS A 371 31.37 -3.16 10.70
C LYS A 371 31.72 -2.69 12.10
N GLU A 372 31.09 -3.27 13.11
CA GLU A 372 31.32 -2.95 14.52
C GLU A 372 31.37 -4.23 15.35
N LYS A 373 32.23 -4.30 16.35
CA LYS A 373 32.22 -5.43 17.28
C LYS A 373 30.91 -5.45 18.07
N SER A 374 30.36 -6.62 18.35
CA SER A 374 29.08 -6.79 19.05
C SER A 374 29.08 -6.24 20.48
N ASP A 375 30.25 -6.09 21.08
CA ASP A 375 30.43 -5.42 22.38
C ASP A 375 30.47 -3.88 22.26
N GLY A 376 30.64 -3.33 21.06
CA GLY A 376 30.78 -1.89 20.76
C GLY A 376 32.22 -1.36 20.84
N SER A 377 33.22 -2.22 21.07
CA SER A 377 34.62 -1.81 21.32
C SER A 377 35.37 -1.33 20.08
N SER A 378 34.86 -1.60 18.88
CA SER A 378 35.51 -1.21 17.62
C SER A 378 34.49 -1.00 16.52
N LYS A 379 34.59 0.12 15.79
CA LYS A 379 33.79 0.47 14.61
C LYS A 379 34.71 0.82 13.44
N ILE A 380 34.51 0.18 12.29
CA ILE A 380 35.35 0.28 11.08
C ILE A 380 34.45 0.60 9.89
N LYS A 381 34.78 1.65 9.11
CA LYS A 381 34.12 1.94 7.83
C LYS A 381 34.66 0.99 6.75
N LEU A 382 33.78 0.30 6.04
CA LEU A 382 34.13 -0.62 4.96
C LEU A 382 34.06 0.05 3.58
N SER A 383 33.01 0.83 3.32
CA SER A 383 32.86 1.62 2.09
C SER A 383 31.94 2.82 2.26
N ASP A 384 31.90 3.68 1.24
CA ASP A 384 30.93 4.76 1.09
C ASP A 384 29.69 4.30 0.30
N ASP A 385 29.35 3.02 0.38
CA ASP A 385 28.13 2.47 -0.21
C ASP A 385 26.93 2.65 0.71
N PHE A 386 25.78 2.91 0.11
CA PHE A 386 24.51 2.79 0.81
C PHE A 386 23.94 1.39 0.64
N ALA A 387 24.56 0.44 1.34
CA ALA A 387 24.14 -0.96 1.33
C ALA A 387 22.73 -1.10 1.91
N LYS A 388 21.83 -1.70 1.13
CA LYS A 388 20.48 -2.13 1.48
C LYS A 388 20.45 -3.64 1.38
N LYS A 389 19.82 -4.31 2.35
CA LYS A 389 19.76 -5.77 2.48
C LYS A 389 21.16 -6.39 2.41
N ILE A 390 21.73 -6.71 3.55
CA ILE A 390 23.11 -7.19 3.63
C ILE A 390 23.07 -8.70 3.79
N TRP A 391 23.81 -9.44 2.99
CA TRP A 391 24.00 -10.88 3.14
C TRP A 391 25.46 -11.17 3.43
N ILE A 392 25.73 -12.25 4.15
CA ILE A 392 27.08 -12.78 4.33
C ILE A 392 27.06 -14.21 3.81
N ASN A 393 28.07 -14.55 3.01
CA ASN A 393 28.31 -15.92 2.60
C ASN A 393 29.81 -16.16 2.50
N GLY A 394 30.32 -17.04 3.37
CA GLY A 394 31.77 -17.20 3.55
C GLY A 394 32.41 -15.86 3.93
N ASP A 395 33.55 -15.53 3.33
CA ASP A 395 34.30 -14.30 3.64
C ASP A 395 33.84 -13.05 2.89
N TYR A 396 32.67 -13.11 2.24
CA TYR A 396 32.11 -12.00 1.50
C TYR A 396 30.79 -11.49 2.11
N ILE A 397 30.62 -10.18 1.99
CA ILE A 397 29.37 -9.46 2.18
C ILE A 397 28.79 -9.23 0.78
N TYR A 398 27.49 -9.49 0.61
CA TYR A 398 26.72 -9.14 -0.58
C TYR A 398 25.65 -8.12 -0.21
N TYR A 399 25.36 -7.16 -1.07
CA TYR A 399 24.38 -6.12 -0.75
C TYR A 399 23.86 -5.42 -2.00
N PHE A 400 22.65 -4.88 -1.91
CA PHE A 400 22.11 -3.98 -2.91
C PHE A 400 22.56 -2.55 -2.60
N ASN A 401 23.32 -1.92 -3.50
CA ASN A 401 23.77 -0.55 -3.28
C ASN A 401 22.78 0.45 -3.89
N TYR A 402 22.20 1.31 -3.05
CA TYR A 402 21.17 2.25 -3.46
C TYR A 402 21.74 3.64 -3.74
N TYR A 403 21.55 4.14 -4.95
CA TYR A 403 22.06 5.44 -5.41
C TYR A 403 20.95 6.49 -5.67
N GLY A 404 19.68 6.17 -5.37
CA GLY A 404 18.53 7.05 -5.64
C GLY A 404 17.71 6.64 -6.87
N GLU A 405 16.68 7.42 -7.22
CA GLU A 405 15.73 7.11 -8.31
C GLU A 405 16.32 7.27 -9.72
N GLU A 406 17.45 7.98 -9.86
CA GLU A 406 18.03 8.35 -11.16
C GLU A 406 19.35 7.61 -11.51
N GLN A 407 19.80 6.63 -10.71
CA GLN A 407 21.08 5.91 -10.92
C GLN A 407 20.90 4.39 -10.93
N SER A 408 21.84 3.66 -11.55
CA SER A 408 21.82 2.19 -11.66
C SER A 408 22.11 1.52 -10.31
N ASN A 409 21.06 1.27 -9.53
CA ASN A 409 21.17 0.47 -8.31
C ASN A 409 21.64 -0.94 -8.67
N SER A 410 22.73 -1.40 -8.05
CA SER A 410 23.39 -2.67 -8.43
C SER A 410 23.71 -3.52 -7.22
N PHE A 411 23.77 -4.83 -7.44
CA PHE A 411 24.13 -5.83 -6.44
C PHE A 411 25.66 -6.01 -6.41
N TYR A 412 26.26 -5.75 -5.25
CA TYR A 412 27.69 -5.78 -5.03
C TYR A 412 28.09 -6.91 -4.09
N LYS A 413 29.37 -7.27 -4.16
CA LYS A 413 30.05 -8.02 -3.13
C LYS A 413 31.33 -7.33 -2.68
N MET A 414 31.78 -7.62 -1.47
CA MET A 414 33.11 -7.26 -0.96
C MET A 414 33.56 -8.26 0.11
N LYS A 415 34.86 -8.36 0.37
CA LYS A 415 35.34 -9.11 1.53
C LYS A 415 34.88 -8.47 2.83
N ILE A 416 34.75 -9.26 3.88
CA ILE A 416 34.36 -8.80 5.24
C ILE A 416 35.33 -7.78 5.87
N ASP A 417 36.50 -7.56 5.28
CA ASP A 417 37.44 -6.50 5.66
C ASP A 417 37.30 -5.21 4.83
N GLY A 418 36.39 -5.19 3.85
CA GLY A 418 36.13 -4.06 2.96
C GLY A 418 36.92 -4.10 1.64
N THR A 419 37.79 -5.09 1.44
CA THR A 419 38.56 -5.26 0.21
C THR A 419 37.76 -5.99 -0.89
N GLU A 420 38.30 -6.06 -2.11
CA GLU A 420 37.71 -6.80 -3.24
C GLU A 420 36.25 -6.45 -3.58
N ARG A 421 35.88 -5.19 -3.37
CA ARG A 421 34.58 -4.66 -3.76
C ARG A 421 34.41 -4.78 -5.28
N SER A 422 33.38 -5.51 -5.71
CA SER A 422 33.06 -5.73 -7.13
C SER A 422 31.55 -5.84 -7.35
N GLU A 423 31.09 -5.41 -8.52
CA GLU A 423 29.70 -5.57 -8.93
C GLU A 423 29.43 -7.03 -9.34
N VAL A 424 28.29 -7.57 -8.92
CA VAL A 424 27.82 -8.91 -9.28
C VAL A 424 26.79 -8.81 -10.41
N THR A 425 25.82 -7.91 -10.31
CA THR A 425 24.83 -7.65 -11.35
C THR A 425 24.19 -6.28 -11.15
N THR A 426 23.67 -5.67 -12.21
CA THR A 426 22.87 -4.44 -12.15
C THR A 426 21.40 -4.67 -11.75
N ASP A 427 21.04 -5.90 -11.39
CA ASP A 427 19.70 -6.21 -10.89
C ASP A 427 19.54 -5.75 -9.43
N ALA A 428 18.29 -5.73 -8.97
CA ALA A 428 17.92 -5.53 -7.56
C ALA A 428 17.35 -6.84 -6.97
N PRO A 429 18.19 -7.75 -6.47
CA PRO A 429 17.76 -9.04 -5.94
C PRO A 429 16.91 -8.90 -4.66
N THR A 430 15.87 -9.73 -4.53
CA THR A 430 15.00 -9.76 -3.35
C THR A 430 15.15 -11.04 -2.53
N TYR A 431 14.92 -12.20 -3.14
CA TYR A 431 14.96 -13.51 -2.47
C TYR A 431 16.27 -14.24 -2.81
N VAL A 432 17.36 -13.90 -2.12
CA VAL A 432 18.72 -14.34 -2.48
C VAL A 432 19.12 -15.64 -1.76
N ASN A 433 19.57 -16.65 -2.48
CA ASN A 433 20.11 -17.89 -1.93
C ASN A 433 21.48 -18.19 -2.53
N PHE A 434 22.35 -18.82 -1.73
CA PHE A 434 23.70 -19.20 -2.13
C PHE A 434 23.81 -20.72 -2.14
N GLN A 435 24.26 -21.31 -3.25
CA GLN A 435 24.60 -22.74 -3.31
C GLN A 435 25.83 -22.94 -4.21
N GLY A 436 26.90 -23.54 -3.66
CA GLY A 436 28.16 -23.69 -4.38
C GLY A 436 28.71 -22.34 -4.86
N ASP A 437 29.06 -22.25 -6.14
CA ASP A 437 29.56 -21.02 -6.77
C ASP A 437 28.46 -20.06 -7.25
N TYR A 438 27.19 -20.41 -7.04
CA TYR A 438 26.04 -19.69 -7.58
C TYR A 438 25.26 -18.90 -6.55
N ILE A 439 24.61 -17.86 -7.05
CA ILE A 439 23.60 -17.05 -6.39
C ILE A 439 22.30 -17.22 -7.15
N TYR A 440 21.24 -17.60 -6.45
CA TYR A 440 19.89 -17.73 -6.96
C TYR A 440 19.07 -16.57 -6.41
N TYR A 441 18.36 -15.85 -7.26
CA TYR A 441 17.59 -14.70 -6.80
C TYR A 441 16.37 -14.40 -7.64
N ALA A 442 15.43 -13.72 -6.99
CA ALA A 442 14.26 -13.14 -7.61
C ALA A 442 14.50 -11.65 -7.91
N LYS A 443 14.16 -11.23 -9.12
CA LYS A 443 14.20 -9.84 -9.58
C LYS A 443 12.78 -9.37 -9.87
N TYR A 444 12.37 -8.28 -9.22
CA TYR A 444 11.10 -7.63 -9.52
C TYR A 444 11.07 -7.13 -10.96
N ASP A 445 10.00 -7.47 -11.68
CA ASP A 445 9.79 -7.11 -13.08
C ASP A 445 8.57 -6.19 -13.22
N LYS A 446 8.86 -4.91 -13.48
CA LYS A 446 7.85 -3.87 -13.65
C LYS A 446 7.05 -4.04 -14.96
N VAL A 447 7.57 -4.78 -15.94
CA VAL A 447 6.95 -4.95 -17.25
C VAL A 447 5.77 -5.94 -17.19
N TYR A 448 5.81 -6.91 -16.28
CA TYR A 448 4.85 -8.03 -16.23
C TYR A 448 3.96 -8.02 -14.98
N SER A 449 3.49 -6.85 -14.53
CA SER A 449 2.51 -6.70 -13.44
C SER A 449 2.92 -7.36 -12.11
N ASP A 450 3.80 -6.71 -11.33
CA ASP A 450 4.19 -7.12 -9.97
C ASP A 450 4.77 -8.53 -9.81
N LYS A 451 5.42 -9.06 -10.85
CA LYS A 451 6.04 -10.40 -10.82
C LYS A 451 7.54 -10.38 -10.53
N PHE A 452 8.06 -11.51 -10.05
CA PHE A 452 9.47 -11.68 -9.69
C PHE A 452 10.15 -12.76 -10.53
N SER A 453 10.88 -12.37 -11.57
CA SER A 453 11.62 -13.29 -12.44
C SER A 453 12.78 -13.95 -11.68
N ILE A 454 12.94 -15.26 -11.83
CA ILE A 454 13.98 -16.04 -11.14
C ILE A 454 15.24 -16.14 -11.99
N TYR A 455 16.39 -15.89 -11.37
CA TYR A 455 17.71 -15.90 -11.99
C TYR A 455 18.73 -16.71 -11.19
N LYS A 456 19.74 -17.20 -11.89
CA LYS A 456 20.98 -17.75 -11.35
C LYS A 456 22.17 -16.99 -11.92
N ILE A 457 23.19 -16.75 -11.11
CA ILE A 457 24.42 -16.07 -11.52
C ILE A 457 25.61 -16.62 -10.73
N ASN A 458 26.80 -16.65 -11.31
CA ASN A 458 28.00 -16.98 -10.54
C ASN A 458 28.29 -15.88 -9.51
N LYS A 459 28.88 -16.24 -8.37
CA LYS A 459 29.32 -15.28 -7.33
C LYS A 459 30.34 -14.24 -7.83
N ASN A 460 30.94 -14.44 -9.00
CA ASN A 460 31.82 -13.46 -9.66
C ASN A 460 31.09 -12.53 -10.65
N GLY A 461 29.76 -12.64 -10.78
CA GLY A 461 28.93 -11.83 -11.67
C GLY A 461 28.82 -12.35 -13.11
N THR A 462 29.46 -13.47 -13.44
CA THR A 462 29.40 -14.05 -14.80
C THR A 462 28.26 -15.06 -14.95
N GLY A 463 27.87 -15.37 -16.19
CA GLY A 463 26.94 -16.46 -16.49
C GLY A 463 25.54 -16.26 -15.89
N LYS A 464 25.02 -15.03 -15.91
CA LYS A 464 23.64 -14.75 -15.49
C LYS A 464 22.66 -15.45 -16.44
N GLU A 465 21.77 -16.26 -15.90
CA GLU A 465 20.74 -17.00 -16.63
C GLU A 465 19.38 -16.90 -15.94
N SER A 466 18.29 -16.82 -16.72
CA SER A 466 16.93 -16.95 -16.20
C SER A 466 16.61 -18.43 -15.99
N ILE A 467 15.93 -18.75 -14.89
CA ILE A 467 15.61 -20.14 -14.53
C ILE A 467 14.14 -20.43 -14.87
N GLY A 468 13.91 -21.35 -15.80
CA GLY A 468 12.60 -21.95 -16.07
C GLY A 468 11.51 -20.98 -16.55
N ASN A 469 11.85 -19.75 -16.95
CA ASN A 469 10.91 -18.66 -17.26
C ASN A 469 9.82 -18.50 -16.18
N ALA A 470 10.17 -18.76 -14.92
CA ALA A 470 9.23 -18.78 -13.81
C ALA A 470 9.29 -17.46 -13.03
N HIS A 471 8.12 -17.06 -12.51
CA HIS A 471 8.01 -15.94 -11.59
C HIS A 471 7.70 -16.43 -10.18
N GLY A 472 8.54 -16.09 -9.20
CA GLY A 472 8.40 -16.63 -7.87
C GLY A 472 8.91 -15.75 -6.74
N MET A 473 8.24 -15.87 -5.60
CA MET A 473 8.62 -15.29 -4.32
C MET A 473 9.07 -16.37 -3.33
N TYR A 474 9.76 -15.94 -2.27
CA TYR A 474 10.30 -16.81 -1.21
C TYR A 474 11.13 -17.97 -1.78
N LEU A 475 12.21 -17.65 -2.48
CA LEU A 475 13.09 -18.66 -3.05
C LEU A 475 13.85 -19.40 -1.94
N PHE A 476 13.91 -20.72 -2.02
CA PHE A 476 14.77 -21.57 -1.19
C PHE A 476 15.47 -22.60 -2.07
N VAL A 477 16.78 -22.73 -1.91
CA VAL A 477 17.58 -23.71 -2.66
C VAL A 477 18.04 -24.79 -1.70
N LYS A 478 17.74 -26.06 -2.02
CA LYS A 478 18.20 -27.23 -1.26
C LYS A 478 18.40 -28.42 -2.20
N ASP A 479 19.54 -29.09 -2.09
CA ASP A 479 19.84 -30.32 -2.84
C ASP A 479 19.58 -30.21 -4.37
N ASN A 480 20.02 -29.10 -4.98
CA ASN A 480 19.77 -28.77 -6.40
C ASN A 480 18.31 -28.53 -6.80
N TRP A 481 17.40 -28.45 -5.83
CA TRP A 481 16.01 -28.02 -6.02
C TRP A 481 15.82 -26.58 -5.57
N LEU A 482 14.98 -25.86 -6.30
CA LEU A 482 14.46 -24.55 -5.94
C LEU A 482 12.99 -24.70 -5.54
N TYR A 483 12.64 -24.26 -4.35
CA TYR A 483 11.28 -24.18 -3.80
C TYR A 483 10.84 -22.73 -3.79
N TYR A 484 9.61 -22.46 -4.21
CA TYR A 484 9.11 -21.09 -4.35
C TYR A 484 7.58 -21.02 -4.43
N ALA A 485 7.02 -19.87 -4.07
CA ALA A 485 5.63 -19.55 -4.35
C ALA A 485 5.52 -18.96 -5.77
N ASN A 486 4.79 -19.64 -6.64
CA ASN A 486 4.73 -19.38 -8.08
C ASN A 486 3.66 -18.34 -8.43
N LEU A 487 4.12 -17.15 -8.80
CA LEU A 487 3.26 -15.99 -9.11
C LEU A 487 2.50 -16.14 -10.43
N ASP A 488 2.89 -17.10 -11.27
CA ASP A 488 2.15 -17.43 -12.49
C ASP A 488 0.91 -18.28 -12.21
N ASP A 489 0.78 -18.82 -11.00
CA ASP A 489 -0.30 -19.72 -10.60
C ASP A 489 -0.75 -19.41 -9.17
N GLY A 490 -1.16 -18.16 -8.94
CA GLY A 490 -1.79 -17.74 -7.67
C GLY A 490 -0.92 -17.88 -6.43
N SER A 491 0.41 -17.79 -6.57
CA SER A 491 1.39 -17.99 -5.49
C SER A 491 1.36 -19.39 -4.87
N LYS A 492 0.88 -20.40 -5.61
CA LYS A 492 0.96 -21.80 -5.19
C LYS A 492 2.39 -22.26 -4.99
N ILE A 493 2.60 -23.29 -4.19
CA ILE A 493 3.96 -23.76 -3.86
C ILE A 493 4.43 -24.72 -4.94
N TYR A 494 5.58 -24.42 -5.54
CA TYR A 494 6.23 -25.21 -6.57
C TYR A 494 7.65 -25.58 -6.17
N LYS A 495 8.18 -26.64 -6.79
CA LYS A 495 9.63 -26.83 -6.92
C LYS A 495 10.06 -27.03 -8.36
N MET A 496 11.31 -26.70 -8.66
CA MET A 496 11.97 -27.01 -9.92
C MET A 496 13.45 -27.30 -9.70
N GLY A 497 14.10 -27.96 -10.66
CA GLY A 497 15.55 -28.07 -10.66
C GLY A 497 16.18 -26.68 -10.70
N THR A 498 17.37 -26.54 -10.12
CA THR A 498 18.15 -25.30 -10.15
C THR A 498 18.61 -24.86 -11.55
N ASP A 499 18.39 -25.71 -12.55
CA ASP A 499 18.54 -25.45 -14.00
C ASP A 499 17.20 -25.10 -14.69
N GLY A 500 16.08 -25.08 -13.94
CA GLY A 500 14.73 -24.84 -14.45
C GLY A 500 14.02 -26.07 -14.97
N SER A 501 14.64 -27.25 -14.93
CA SER A 501 14.02 -28.51 -15.31
C SER A 501 13.02 -29.00 -14.26
N SER A 502 12.23 -30.03 -14.60
CA SER A 502 11.43 -30.79 -13.62
C SER A 502 10.51 -29.95 -12.72
N LYS A 503 9.97 -28.84 -13.26
CA LYS A 503 9.01 -27.98 -12.56
C LYS A 503 7.77 -28.79 -12.19
N GLN A 504 7.41 -28.76 -10.92
CA GLN A 504 6.29 -29.52 -10.36
C GLN A 504 5.56 -28.70 -9.30
N LEU A 505 4.24 -28.80 -9.31
CA LEU A 505 3.38 -28.28 -8.26
C LEU A 505 3.56 -29.14 -7.00
N LEU A 506 3.80 -28.50 -5.85
CA LEU A 506 3.95 -29.15 -4.55
C LEU A 506 2.71 -29.01 -3.67
N CYS A 507 2.07 -27.84 -3.69
CA CYS A 507 0.88 -27.57 -2.90
C CYS A 507 -0.06 -26.63 -3.64
N GLU A 508 -1.35 -26.97 -3.65
CA GLU A 508 -2.43 -26.15 -4.22
C GLU A 508 -2.72 -24.87 -3.43
N ASP A 509 -2.20 -24.76 -2.20
CA ASP A 509 -2.39 -23.57 -1.38
C ASP A 509 -1.48 -22.44 -1.86
N SER A 510 -2.01 -21.22 -1.80
CA SER A 510 -1.26 -19.99 -2.03
C SER A 510 -0.40 -19.64 -0.80
N ALA A 511 0.90 -19.45 -0.99
CA ALA A 511 1.87 -19.07 0.03
C ALA A 511 2.34 -17.62 -0.11
N GLU A 512 1.46 -16.72 -0.57
CA GLU A 512 1.76 -15.31 -0.81
C GLU A 512 2.19 -14.57 0.47
N ASN A 513 1.58 -14.92 1.61
CA ASN A 513 1.74 -14.19 2.86
C ASN A 513 2.93 -14.61 3.71
N TYR A 514 3.51 -15.78 3.49
CA TYR A 514 4.72 -16.27 4.20
C TYR A 514 5.11 -17.62 3.63
N MET A 515 6.41 -17.83 3.41
CA MET A 515 6.96 -19.16 3.18
C MET A 515 8.38 -19.26 3.72
N ASN A 516 8.70 -20.37 4.36
CA ASN A 516 10.02 -20.68 4.88
C ASN A 516 10.32 -22.19 4.78
N VAL A 517 11.58 -22.57 4.65
CA VAL A 517 12.01 -23.98 4.60
C VAL A 517 12.90 -24.29 5.80
N VAL A 518 12.51 -25.29 6.60
CA VAL A 518 13.28 -25.76 7.76
C VAL A 518 13.35 -27.28 7.72
N GLY A 519 14.58 -27.82 7.67
CA GLY A 519 14.79 -29.25 7.47
C GLY A 519 14.14 -29.74 6.17
N ASP A 520 13.29 -30.75 6.27
CA ASP A 520 12.54 -31.32 5.13
C ASP A 520 11.11 -30.78 4.99
N TRP A 521 10.83 -29.62 5.60
CA TRP A 521 9.49 -29.03 5.66
C TRP A 521 9.47 -27.60 5.11
N ILE A 522 8.41 -27.28 4.39
CA ILE A 522 8.00 -25.94 4.00
C ILE A 522 6.93 -25.48 4.99
N TYR A 523 7.15 -24.36 5.66
CA TYR A 523 6.19 -23.66 6.51
C TYR A 523 5.62 -22.48 5.75
N TYR A 524 4.30 -22.32 5.72
CA TYR A 524 3.67 -21.25 4.94
C TYR A 524 2.34 -20.80 5.56
N CYS A 525 1.89 -19.59 5.20
CA CYS A 525 0.54 -19.14 5.51
C CYS A 525 -0.35 -19.20 4.26
N ASP A 526 -1.57 -19.72 4.41
CA ASP A 526 -2.55 -19.67 3.33
C ASP A 526 -3.07 -18.25 3.07
N ASN A 527 -3.48 -17.96 1.85
CA ASN A 527 -3.98 -16.63 1.52
C ASN A 527 -5.42 -16.37 2.03
N GLU A 528 -6.23 -17.41 2.20
CA GLU A 528 -7.65 -17.26 2.56
C GLU A 528 -7.82 -16.76 4.00
N ASN A 529 -7.14 -17.42 4.95
CA ASN A 529 -7.33 -17.17 6.37
C ASN A 529 -6.05 -16.78 7.11
N ASN A 530 -4.89 -16.86 6.43
CA ASN A 530 -3.56 -16.66 7.03
C ASN A 530 -3.25 -17.63 8.18
N ASN A 531 -3.84 -18.83 8.16
CA ASN A 531 -3.47 -19.92 9.05
C ASN A 531 -2.10 -20.46 8.63
N LEU A 532 -1.35 -20.95 9.63
CA LEU A 532 -0.04 -21.54 9.43
C LEU A 532 -0.17 -23.02 9.08
N TYR A 533 0.56 -23.45 8.06
CA TYR A 533 0.65 -24.82 7.58
C TYR A 533 2.11 -25.25 7.47
N ARG A 534 2.33 -26.57 7.36
CA ARG A 534 3.57 -27.14 6.85
C ARG A 534 3.31 -28.27 5.85
N ILE A 535 4.25 -28.51 4.95
CA ILE A 535 4.24 -29.62 3.98
C ILE A 535 5.67 -30.11 3.73
N LYS A 536 5.88 -31.40 3.44
CA LYS A 536 7.22 -31.91 3.13
C LYS A 536 7.72 -31.39 1.77
N LEU A 537 9.04 -31.36 1.61
CA LEU A 537 9.70 -30.96 0.35
C LEU A 537 9.37 -31.88 -0.85
N ASP A 538 8.83 -33.07 -0.61
CA ASP A 538 8.32 -33.97 -1.65
C ASP A 538 6.83 -33.79 -1.95
N GLY A 539 6.15 -32.89 -1.22
CA GLY A 539 4.70 -32.61 -1.34
C GLY A 539 3.82 -33.50 -0.47
N SER A 540 4.39 -34.43 0.30
CA SER A 540 3.62 -35.28 1.21
C SER A 540 3.35 -34.61 2.57
N GLU A 541 2.48 -35.23 3.37
CA GLU A 541 2.24 -34.89 4.78
C GLU A 541 1.88 -33.42 5.06
N LYS A 542 1.12 -32.77 4.16
CA LYS A 542 0.54 -31.44 4.43
C LYS A 542 -0.26 -31.43 5.74
N GLN A 543 0.06 -30.50 6.62
CA GLN A 543 -0.53 -30.37 7.96
C GLN A 543 -0.87 -28.91 8.27
N LYS A 544 -2.09 -28.65 8.75
CA LYS A 544 -2.48 -27.36 9.34
C LYS A 544 -1.94 -27.26 10.77
N LEU A 545 -1.27 -26.16 11.11
CA LEU A 545 -0.62 -25.96 12.42
C LEU A 545 -1.46 -25.12 13.37
N ASN A 546 -2.31 -24.21 12.88
CA ASN A 546 -3.22 -23.43 13.73
C ASN A 546 -4.55 -23.07 13.02
N ASN A 547 -5.48 -22.45 13.76
CA ASN A 547 -6.74 -21.90 13.25
C ASN A 547 -6.84 -20.39 13.47
N ALA A 548 -5.70 -19.72 13.59
CA ALA A 548 -5.63 -18.29 13.86
C ALA A 548 -4.99 -17.57 12.69
N LYS A 549 -5.44 -16.32 12.46
CA LYS A 549 -4.83 -15.43 11.49
C LYS A 549 -3.42 -15.06 11.95
N THR A 550 -2.42 -15.69 11.36
CA THR A 550 -1.02 -15.60 11.75
C THR A 550 -0.33 -14.39 11.12
N ARG A 551 0.54 -13.69 11.86
CA ARG A 551 1.54 -12.75 11.33
C ARG A 551 2.87 -12.90 12.08
N ASN A 552 3.93 -12.26 11.59
CA ASN A 552 5.23 -12.14 12.25
C ASN A 552 5.74 -13.50 12.76
N ILE A 553 6.20 -14.36 11.86
CA ILE A 553 6.62 -15.72 12.18
C ILE A 553 8.15 -15.78 12.30
N SER A 554 8.64 -16.38 13.38
CA SER A 554 10.06 -16.68 13.60
C SER A 554 10.21 -18.13 14.06
N ILE A 555 11.09 -18.89 13.41
CA ILE A 555 11.29 -20.31 13.71
C ILE A 555 12.64 -20.53 14.39
N ALA A 556 12.69 -20.60 15.72
CA ALA A 556 13.94 -20.75 16.47
C ALA A 556 14.07 -22.13 17.11
N GLY A 557 15.13 -22.86 16.73
CA GLY A 557 15.36 -24.23 17.15
C GLY A 557 14.18 -25.13 16.79
N ASN A 558 13.60 -25.79 17.79
CA ASN A 558 12.45 -26.69 17.60
C ASN A 558 11.08 -26.01 17.77
N TYR A 559 11.02 -24.68 17.73
CA TYR A 559 9.80 -23.92 18.01
C TYR A 559 9.51 -22.85 16.95
N ILE A 560 8.22 -22.62 16.74
CA ILE A 560 7.65 -21.52 15.97
C ILE A 560 7.10 -20.51 16.96
N TYR A 561 7.53 -19.27 16.82
CA TYR A 561 7.01 -18.11 17.51
C TYR A 561 6.25 -17.27 16.48
N TYR A 562 5.02 -16.91 16.80
CA TYR A 562 4.15 -16.25 15.84
C TYR A 562 3.14 -15.37 16.57
N THR A 563 2.55 -14.45 15.82
CA THR A 563 1.43 -13.66 16.34
C THR A 563 0.11 -14.15 15.79
N ALA A 564 -0.88 -14.28 16.66
CA ALA A 564 -2.27 -14.53 16.29
C ALA A 564 -3.06 -13.21 16.43
N MET A 565 -3.65 -12.75 15.32
CA MET A 565 -4.38 -11.49 15.31
C MET A 565 -5.72 -11.63 16.03
N ASP A 566 -5.99 -10.74 16.98
CA ASP A 566 -7.29 -10.61 17.65
C ASP A 566 -8.28 -9.72 16.86
N GLU A 567 -9.49 -9.55 17.40
CA GLU A 567 -10.54 -8.70 16.80
C GLU A 567 -10.18 -7.21 16.74
N ASN A 568 -9.18 -6.77 17.51
CA ASN A 568 -8.70 -5.40 17.58
C ASN A 568 -7.41 -5.17 16.77
N ASP A 569 -7.01 -6.15 15.95
CA ASP A 569 -5.75 -6.15 15.22
C ASP A 569 -4.49 -6.12 16.11
N ASN A 570 -4.58 -6.59 17.35
CA ASN A 570 -3.40 -6.89 18.16
C ASN A 570 -2.82 -8.25 17.76
N GLY A 571 -1.50 -8.33 17.65
CA GLY A 571 -0.79 -9.58 17.41
C GLY A 571 -0.41 -10.26 18.72
N LEU A 572 -1.30 -11.10 19.26
CA LEU A 572 -1.03 -11.87 20.49
C LEU A 572 0.11 -12.86 20.25
N LEU A 573 1.08 -12.96 21.16
CA LEU A 573 2.28 -13.77 20.96
C LEU A 573 2.03 -15.24 21.36
N TYR A 574 2.32 -16.15 20.44
CA TYR A 574 2.22 -17.60 20.64
C TYR A 574 3.54 -18.31 20.36
N LYS A 575 3.66 -19.50 20.92
CA LYS A 575 4.73 -20.47 20.68
C LYS A 575 4.14 -21.85 20.46
N MET A 576 4.66 -22.59 19.49
CA MET A 576 4.36 -24.02 19.27
C MET A 576 5.61 -24.76 18.82
N LYS A 577 5.63 -26.10 18.93
CA LYS A 577 6.66 -26.92 18.29
C LYS A 577 6.53 -26.89 16.77
N LEU A 578 7.60 -27.27 16.07
CA LEU A 578 7.65 -27.38 14.61
C LEU A 578 6.54 -28.26 13.99
N ASP A 579 5.92 -29.14 14.78
CA ASP A 579 4.80 -30.00 14.36
C ASP A 579 3.42 -29.49 14.76
N GLY A 580 3.34 -28.28 15.32
CA GLY A 580 2.10 -27.67 15.81
C GLY A 580 1.69 -28.13 17.20
N SER A 581 2.39 -29.11 17.81
CA SER A 581 2.13 -29.50 19.19
C SER A 581 2.60 -28.43 20.18
N GLU A 582 2.16 -28.53 21.44
CA GLU A 582 2.54 -27.58 22.51
C GLU A 582 2.25 -26.10 22.20
N SER A 583 1.21 -25.83 21.40
CA SER A 583 0.78 -24.47 21.13
C SER A 583 0.27 -23.80 22.41
N LYS A 584 0.86 -22.65 22.75
CA LYS A 584 0.47 -21.83 23.90
C LYS A 584 0.67 -20.34 23.62
N MET A 585 -0.20 -19.51 24.19
CA MET A 585 0.00 -18.07 24.24
C MET A 585 1.12 -17.76 25.24
N LEU A 586 2.09 -16.94 24.84
CA LEU A 586 3.16 -16.44 25.70
C LEU A 586 2.83 -15.07 26.29
N SER A 587 2.15 -14.21 25.52
CA SER A 587 1.79 -12.85 25.96
C SER A 587 0.62 -12.29 25.17
N ASP A 588 -0.17 -11.44 25.82
CA ASP A 588 -1.25 -10.65 25.25
C ASP A 588 -0.81 -9.24 24.80
N VAL A 589 0.47 -8.91 24.97
CA VAL A 589 1.03 -7.69 24.39
C VAL A 589 0.93 -7.76 22.88
N ASP A 590 0.53 -6.63 22.31
CA ASP A 590 0.49 -6.47 20.87
C ASP A 590 1.92 -6.54 20.28
N CYS A 591 2.21 -7.63 19.57
CA CYS A 591 3.43 -7.86 18.81
C CYS A 591 3.17 -7.75 17.29
N SER A 592 2.16 -6.98 16.86
CA SER A 592 1.69 -6.91 15.46
C SER A 592 2.66 -6.29 14.45
N THR A 593 3.70 -5.56 14.87
CA THR A 593 4.63 -4.86 13.94
C THR A 593 5.96 -5.56 13.77
N ALA A 594 6.51 -6.15 14.84
CA ALA A 594 7.78 -6.86 14.78
C ALA A 594 7.90 -7.95 15.83
N LEU A 595 8.58 -9.04 15.46
CA LEU A 595 8.89 -10.18 16.32
C LEU A 595 10.28 -10.73 15.97
N GLU A 596 11.16 -10.78 16.96
CA GLU A 596 12.50 -11.38 16.85
C GLU A 596 12.76 -12.32 18.02
N VAL A 597 13.36 -13.47 17.75
CA VAL A 597 13.75 -14.43 18.78
C VAL A 597 15.27 -14.49 18.82
N HIS A 598 15.85 -14.21 19.99
CA HIS A 598 17.29 -14.22 20.20
C HIS A 598 17.62 -14.85 21.55
N ASP A 599 18.38 -15.94 21.51
CA ASP A 599 18.70 -16.79 22.66
C ASP A 599 17.43 -17.17 23.43
N ASP A 600 17.39 -16.90 24.74
CA ASP A 600 16.27 -17.21 25.61
C ASP A 600 15.15 -16.17 25.60
N TYR A 601 15.23 -15.16 24.72
CA TYR A 601 14.32 -14.02 24.70
C TYR A 601 13.65 -13.78 23.35
N ILE A 602 12.49 -13.15 23.44
CA ILE A 602 11.66 -12.67 22.35
C ILE A 602 11.57 -11.16 22.49
N TYR A 603 11.85 -10.45 21.42
CA TYR A 603 11.76 -9.00 21.32
C TYR A 603 10.62 -8.67 20.38
N CYS A 604 9.64 -7.91 20.86
CA CYS A 604 8.46 -7.61 20.05
C CYS A 604 7.92 -6.21 20.29
N CYS A 605 7.13 -5.73 19.32
CA CYS A 605 6.32 -4.53 19.42
C CYS A 605 5.13 -4.62 18.46
N GLY A 606 4.15 -3.74 18.66
CA GLY A 606 2.92 -3.68 17.88
C GLY A 606 2.35 -2.27 17.79
N PHE A 607 1.39 -2.06 16.90
CA PHE A 607 0.78 -0.75 16.65
C PHE A 607 0.10 -0.16 17.89
N ASN A 608 -0.53 -1.03 18.70
CA ASN A 608 -1.22 -0.66 19.94
C ASN A 608 -0.33 -0.87 21.18
N SER A 609 0.90 -1.34 21.00
CA SER A 609 1.85 -1.55 22.08
C SER A 609 2.36 -0.22 22.65
N ASN A 610 2.74 -0.19 23.93
CA ASN A 610 3.30 1.02 24.55
C ASN A 610 4.82 1.15 24.35
N GLY A 611 5.44 0.30 23.54
CA GLY A 611 6.86 0.33 23.25
C GLY A 611 7.45 -1.02 22.80
N ILE A 612 8.75 -1.22 23.02
CA ILE A 612 9.42 -2.50 22.74
C ILE A 612 9.46 -3.33 24.01
N TYR A 613 9.12 -4.61 23.87
CA TYR A 613 9.05 -5.57 24.96
C TYR A 613 10.06 -6.69 24.75
N ARG A 614 10.59 -7.19 25.87
CA ARG A 614 11.39 -8.40 25.96
C ARG A 614 10.65 -9.42 26.82
N ILE A 615 10.54 -10.65 26.33
CA ILE A 615 9.79 -11.74 26.96
C ILE A 615 10.63 -13.00 26.87
N LYS A 616 10.76 -13.80 27.93
CA LYS A 616 11.48 -15.08 27.83
C LYS A 616 10.72 -16.05 26.93
N THR A 617 11.45 -16.93 26.25
CA THR A 617 10.86 -17.93 25.34
C THR A 617 9.97 -18.96 26.06
N ASP A 618 10.00 -19.02 27.39
CA ASP A 618 9.08 -19.82 28.21
C ASP A 618 7.76 -19.10 28.56
N GLY A 619 7.69 -17.78 28.31
CA GLY A 619 6.57 -16.89 28.62
C GLY A 619 6.75 -16.05 29.90
N THR A 620 7.85 -16.23 30.63
CA THR A 620 8.16 -15.47 31.85
C THR A 620 9.03 -14.24 31.55
N GLY A 621 9.45 -13.50 32.58
CA GLY A 621 10.47 -12.44 32.44
C GLY A 621 10.07 -11.32 31.48
N TYR A 622 8.81 -10.93 31.53
CA TYR A 622 8.21 -9.86 30.74
C TYR A 622 8.70 -8.49 31.22
N GLU A 623 9.31 -7.71 30.32
CA GLU A 623 9.77 -6.35 30.56
C GLU A 623 9.53 -5.42 29.37
N GLN A 624 9.05 -4.21 29.65
CA GLN A 624 9.09 -3.11 28.68
C GLN A 624 10.50 -2.50 28.68
N ILE A 625 11.22 -2.64 27.57
CA ILE A 625 12.61 -2.19 27.44
C ILE A 625 12.75 -0.86 26.68
N SER A 626 11.71 -0.43 25.97
CA SER A 626 11.62 0.93 25.41
C SER A 626 10.18 1.45 25.46
N LYS A 627 10.02 2.77 25.53
CA LYS A 627 8.72 3.47 25.47
C LYS A 627 8.39 4.01 24.07
N ASN A 628 9.24 3.74 23.08
CA ASN A 628 9.05 4.20 21.72
C ASN A 628 7.88 3.45 21.07
N LYS A 629 6.75 4.14 20.87
CA LYS A 629 5.51 3.55 20.32
C LYS A 629 5.47 3.52 18.80
N SER A 630 6.45 4.14 18.15
CA SER A 630 6.48 4.33 16.69
C SER A 630 7.33 3.27 15.99
N VAL A 631 7.60 2.14 16.65
CA VAL A 631 8.52 1.11 16.15
C VAL A 631 7.81 0.23 15.13
N ILE A 632 8.37 0.24 13.92
CA ILE A 632 7.78 -0.45 12.76
C ILE A 632 8.59 -1.68 12.37
N SER A 633 9.83 -1.82 12.85
CA SER A 633 10.65 -3.02 12.69
C SER A 633 11.73 -3.05 13.76
N LEU A 634 12.15 -4.24 14.16
CA LEU A 634 13.31 -4.44 15.01
C LEU A 634 14.07 -5.68 14.58
N TYR A 635 15.36 -5.70 14.87
CA TYR A 635 16.29 -6.78 14.56
C TYR A 635 17.26 -6.92 15.73
N VAL A 636 17.60 -8.14 16.10
CA VAL A 636 18.60 -8.40 17.15
C VAL A 636 19.89 -8.87 16.50
N ALA A 637 20.99 -8.20 16.81
CA ALA A 637 22.32 -8.56 16.33
C ALA A 637 23.32 -8.53 17.50
N GLY A 638 23.67 -9.71 17.99
CA GLY A 638 24.51 -9.85 19.18
C GLY A 638 23.85 -9.19 20.39
N ASN A 639 24.59 -8.36 21.12
CA ASN A 639 24.07 -7.73 22.35
C ASN A 639 23.28 -6.44 22.09
N TRP A 640 22.79 -6.24 20.86
CA TRP A 640 22.12 -5.02 20.43
C TRP A 640 20.81 -5.33 19.73
N ILE A 641 19.81 -4.49 19.99
CA ILE A 641 18.57 -4.38 19.25
C ILE A 641 18.71 -3.16 18.37
N TYR A 642 18.56 -3.36 17.07
CA TYR A 642 18.46 -2.31 16.07
C TYR A 642 16.99 -2.18 15.70
N TYR A 643 16.42 -1.01 15.86
CA TYR A 643 15.01 -0.82 15.57
C TYR A 643 14.80 0.47 14.78
N VAL A 644 13.81 0.43 13.90
CA VAL A 644 13.42 1.59 13.10
C VAL A 644 12.13 2.13 13.68
N ASP A 645 12.15 3.40 14.09
CA ASP A 645 10.94 4.14 14.39
C ASP A 645 10.51 5.00 13.20
N PHE A 646 9.21 5.23 13.10
CA PHE A 646 8.63 6.17 12.15
C PHE A 646 8.07 7.37 12.89
N MET A 647 8.86 8.45 12.92
CA MET A 647 8.46 9.73 13.51
C MET A 647 7.73 10.56 12.45
N SER A 648 6.40 10.45 12.42
CA SER A 648 5.51 11.04 11.41
C SER A 648 5.73 12.54 11.16
N GLY A 649 6.17 13.31 12.15
CA GLY A 649 6.41 14.76 12.00
C GLY A 649 7.65 15.16 11.20
N ASN A 650 8.67 14.30 11.10
CA ASN A 650 9.97 14.64 10.49
C ASN A 650 10.28 13.90 9.18
N LYS A 651 9.35 13.06 8.68
CA LYS A 651 9.53 12.27 7.45
C LYS A 651 10.85 11.49 7.41
N SER A 652 11.30 11.04 8.58
CA SER A 652 12.55 10.32 8.75
C SER A 652 12.28 9.04 9.52
N THR A 653 12.62 7.91 8.92
CA THR A 653 12.86 6.69 9.67
C THR A 653 14.22 6.83 10.35
N LYS A 654 14.27 6.73 11.68
CA LYS A 654 15.55 6.70 12.38
C LYS A 654 15.87 5.27 12.76
N LEU A 655 17.08 4.86 12.43
CA LEU A 655 17.64 3.64 12.98
C LEU A 655 18.14 3.98 14.39
N HIS A 656 17.63 3.28 15.38
CA HIS A 656 18.10 3.33 16.74
C HIS A 656 18.80 2.02 17.08
N ARG A 657 19.65 2.08 18.10
CA ARG A 657 20.19 0.89 18.73
C ARG A 657 20.08 1.01 20.23
N MET A 658 19.79 -0.11 20.89
CA MET A 658 19.83 -0.25 22.33
C MET A 658 20.40 -1.62 22.70
N LYS A 659 20.92 -1.77 23.91
CA LYS A 659 21.31 -3.08 24.45
C LYS A 659 20.07 -3.95 24.64
N LEU A 660 20.30 -5.26 24.78
CA LEU A 660 19.23 -6.26 24.98
C LEU A 660 18.35 -6.01 26.22
N ASP A 661 18.81 -5.21 27.18
CA ASP A 661 18.07 -4.80 28.38
C ASP A 661 17.38 -3.44 28.26
N GLY A 662 17.45 -2.80 27.08
CA GLY A 662 16.93 -1.46 26.82
C GLY A 662 17.89 -0.32 27.21
N SER A 663 19.05 -0.62 27.79
CA SER A 663 20.05 0.40 28.10
C SER A 663 20.74 0.92 26.82
N LEU A 664 21.34 2.11 26.90
CA LEU A 664 22.06 2.73 25.78
C LEU A 664 21.21 2.91 24.51
N ASP A 665 19.92 3.24 24.69
CA ASP A 665 19.01 3.58 23.59
C ASP A 665 19.41 4.91 22.95
N ASN A 666 20.00 4.82 21.75
CA ASN A 666 20.55 5.96 21.01
C ASN A 666 20.24 5.84 19.52
N THR A 667 20.03 6.99 18.87
CA THR A 667 19.95 7.06 17.40
C THR A 667 21.32 6.69 16.80
N VAL A 668 21.31 5.81 15.81
CA VAL A 668 22.48 5.46 14.99
C VAL A 668 22.57 6.53 13.89
N GLU A 669 23.49 7.50 14.04
CA GLU A 669 23.69 8.63 13.12
C GLU A 669 23.69 8.27 11.64
#